data_AF-A0A2M9ZWZ9-F1
#
_entry.id   AF-A0A2M9ZWZ9-F1
#
_cell.length_a   1.000
_cell.length_b   1.000
_cell.length_c   1.000
_cell.angle_alpha   90.00
_cell.angle_beta   90.00
_cell.angle_gamma   90.00
#
_symmetry.space_group_name_H-M   'P 1'
#
loop_
_entity.id
_entity.type
_entity.pdbx_description
1 polymer ?
#
loop_
_entity_poly.entity_id
_entity_poly.type
_entity_poly.pdbx_seq_one_letter_code
_entity_poly.pdbx_strand_id
1 'polypeptide(L)'
;MLDPQSPELKVADYNSALQLTQALEARGDFQYKGIHKLVLIIGDWTEKFVANKILPSAEQLARELTLDKERVNAYLREMSARQNPPIVKKICMVDYNPTGDSSDGRIASFLRLITVFARPSQTDAGSSHRYVDGVNQTSFSSIQRWVKERRQFPGKDSFQKWIYDCIDNNKLSETYASSEIGNLFQDNFDVTPVLKQTTINIHLKPVLKKLVDSRILYFYRNENALSPGNRSVFYYNVQDEIIARLDAYKKYLSERIIPELQRIGVLGNFSEQDLQNTRSIAGQVLPFLSPAYGDQKTAVEELLSLIHFEEEEKEKKEKEEKKAKLSELLDYIKSANRLVDLNYLRFRGEPIEEEVKNLIVNHDMILSSDFADKKGLYVFVLHKDCINGAIETAKRVFSATGNDSEIRVLAKMNIRDMMESREASSQFEKLEYSSLFKYLPFITRFFRSLFGNNVVHRFEAEEIRARLAAEQNKKILEARTKAAQEEKVKLAERRVKDREAVEATAKARAAAAVANSDSGASVKSSGLSSEQEAEIKRNLSAVLDVIDHAWSQDELPDREYLLQALGGDMDENTLINFLKKNAKKEIHSFMVRNQEEQYSFPILISRRFLKKNGKVLLDKAKRIVDEQKNAGMPEQDKFDFYISFEDFLNRTLPKI
;
A
#
# COMPACT_ATOMS: atom_id res chain seq x y z
N MET A 1 -4.18 12.69 9.47
CA MET A 1 -5.17 11.87 10.21
C MET A 1 -6.53 12.09 9.53
N LEU A 2 -7.62 11.51 10.04
CA LEU A 2 -8.97 11.95 9.67
C LEU A 2 -9.19 13.38 10.19
N ASP A 3 -9.91 14.23 9.46
CA ASP A 3 -10.28 15.58 9.91
C ASP A 3 -11.58 15.51 10.74
N PRO A 4 -11.59 15.89 12.02
CA PRO A 4 -12.80 15.91 12.86
C PRO A 4 -13.94 16.80 12.33
N GLN A 5 -13.62 17.80 11.50
CA GLN A 5 -14.56 18.75 10.91
C GLN A 5 -15.03 18.35 9.50
N SER A 6 -14.53 17.23 8.94
CA SER A 6 -14.92 16.76 7.61
C SER A 6 -16.46 16.69 7.48
N PRO A 7 -17.05 17.24 6.39
CA PRO A 7 -18.50 17.19 6.19
C PRO A 7 -19.01 15.74 6.12
N GLU A 8 -18.17 14.80 5.69
CA GLU A 8 -18.47 13.37 5.62
C GLU A 8 -18.74 12.72 6.98
N LEU A 9 -18.33 13.36 8.09
CA LEU A 9 -18.53 12.88 9.46
C LEU A 9 -19.74 13.51 10.14
N LYS A 10 -20.39 14.50 9.52
CA LYS A 10 -21.54 15.18 10.13
C LYS A 10 -22.77 14.26 10.11
N VAL A 11 -23.58 14.39 11.16
CA VAL A 11 -24.91 13.80 11.30
C VAL A 11 -25.92 14.90 11.66
N ALA A 12 -27.21 14.62 11.52
CA ALA A 12 -28.27 15.49 12.05
C ALA A 12 -28.09 15.73 13.57
N ASP A 13 -28.56 16.88 14.07
CA ASP A 13 -28.64 17.13 15.51
C ASP A 13 -29.47 16.04 16.23
N TYR A 14 -29.19 15.79 17.50
CA TYR A 14 -29.90 14.77 18.28
C TYR A 14 -31.40 15.06 18.36
N ASN A 15 -31.81 16.30 18.63
CA ASN A 15 -33.22 16.66 18.78
C ASN A 15 -33.93 16.63 17.42
N SER A 16 -33.28 17.11 16.36
CA SER A 16 -33.80 17.02 14.99
C SER A 16 -33.93 15.56 14.52
N ALA A 17 -32.99 14.68 14.86
CA ALA A 17 -33.05 13.24 14.55
C ALA A 17 -34.25 12.54 15.22
N LEU A 18 -34.52 12.85 16.49
CA LEU A 18 -35.69 12.33 17.19
C LEU A 18 -36.99 12.90 16.59
N GLN A 19 -37.06 14.21 16.35
CA GLN A 19 -38.24 14.85 15.74
C GLN A 19 -38.56 14.31 14.34
N LEU A 20 -37.54 14.13 13.48
CA LEU A 20 -37.72 13.58 12.14
C LEU A 20 -38.23 12.14 12.18
N THR A 21 -37.69 11.28 13.05
CA THR A 21 -38.15 9.89 13.15
C THR A 21 -39.52 9.75 13.83
N GLN A 22 -39.84 10.60 14.80
CA GLN A 22 -41.20 10.70 15.35
C GLN A 22 -42.20 11.19 14.30
N ALA A 23 -41.83 12.18 13.48
CA ALA A 23 -42.67 12.69 12.40
C ALA A 23 -42.90 11.66 11.28
N LEU A 24 -41.89 10.82 10.95
CA LEU A 24 -42.05 9.71 10.01
C LEU A 24 -43.00 8.63 10.55
N GLU A 25 -42.87 8.26 11.82
CA GLU A 25 -43.74 7.26 12.46
C GLU A 25 -45.18 7.80 12.70
N ALA A 26 -45.32 9.09 13.00
CA ALA A 26 -46.61 9.75 13.21
C ALA A 26 -47.45 9.97 11.94
N ARG A 27 -46.90 9.75 10.73
CA ARG A 27 -47.67 9.75 9.47
C ARG A 27 -48.67 8.58 9.38
N GLY A 28 -48.45 7.51 10.15
CA GLY A 28 -49.29 6.30 10.14
C GLY A 28 -48.85 5.24 9.12
N ASP A 29 -47.97 5.61 8.18
CA ASP A 29 -47.25 4.74 7.26
C ASP A 29 -46.75 3.43 7.91
N PHE A 30 -47.27 2.28 7.46
CA PHE A 30 -46.82 0.95 7.91
C PHE A 30 -45.32 0.73 7.65
N GLN A 31 -44.76 1.39 6.63
CA GLN A 31 -43.34 1.38 6.32
C GLN A 31 -42.50 1.98 7.46
N TYR A 32 -42.88 3.07 8.13
CA TYR A 32 -42.02 3.73 9.13
C TYR A 32 -42.24 3.26 10.58
N LYS A 33 -43.27 2.46 10.85
CA LYS A 33 -43.55 1.92 12.20
C LYS A 33 -42.35 1.16 12.78
N GLY A 34 -41.81 1.64 13.90
CA GLY A 34 -40.63 1.14 14.60
C GLY A 34 -39.32 1.91 14.32
N ILE A 35 -39.29 2.86 13.38
CA ILE A 35 -38.05 3.57 12.99
C ILE A 35 -37.48 4.43 14.13
N HIS A 36 -38.33 5.03 14.96
CA HIS A 36 -37.89 5.82 16.10
C HIS A 36 -37.21 4.94 17.17
N LYS A 37 -37.78 3.77 17.47
CA LYS A 37 -37.20 2.79 18.41
C LYS A 37 -35.82 2.31 17.96
N LEU A 38 -35.61 2.15 16.65
CA LEU A 38 -34.30 1.82 16.07
C LEU A 38 -33.25 2.92 16.34
N VAL A 39 -33.60 4.20 16.19
CA VAL A 39 -32.68 5.32 16.50
C VAL A 39 -32.31 5.34 17.98
N LEU A 40 -33.28 5.14 18.88
CA LEU A 40 -33.03 5.10 20.32
C LEU A 40 -32.05 3.96 20.70
N ILE A 41 -32.26 2.74 20.19
CA ILE A 41 -31.36 1.61 20.43
C ILE A 41 -29.95 1.87 19.90
N ILE A 42 -29.80 2.46 18.71
CA ILE A 42 -28.48 2.83 18.19
C ILE A 42 -27.84 3.90 19.09
N GLY A 43 -28.61 4.85 19.63
CA GLY A 43 -28.15 5.82 20.64
C GLY A 43 -27.57 5.14 21.89
N ASP A 44 -28.36 4.25 22.50
CA ASP A 44 -27.99 3.41 23.65
C ASP A 44 -26.64 2.70 23.47
N TRP A 45 -26.43 2.07 22.30
CA TRP A 45 -25.15 1.45 21.94
C TRP A 45 -24.02 2.47 21.76
N THR A 46 -24.35 3.63 21.17
CA THR A 46 -23.40 4.70 20.85
C THR A 46 -22.87 5.41 22.11
N GLU A 47 -23.66 5.45 23.19
CA GLU A 47 -23.20 5.87 24.53
C GLU A 47 -22.24 4.82 25.14
N LYS A 48 -22.63 3.54 25.11
CA LYS A 48 -21.85 2.40 25.64
C LYS A 48 -20.51 2.19 24.91
N PHE A 49 -20.33 2.75 23.70
CA PHE A 49 -19.09 2.69 22.92
C PHE A 49 -17.85 3.20 23.68
N VAL A 50 -17.99 4.18 24.59
CA VAL A 50 -16.83 4.73 25.31
C VAL A 50 -16.09 3.65 26.10
N ALA A 51 -16.83 2.78 26.79
CA ALA A 51 -16.29 1.64 27.53
C ALA A 51 -16.00 0.44 26.61
N ASN A 52 -16.97 0.05 25.77
CA ASN A 52 -16.94 -1.27 25.12
C ASN A 52 -16.28 -1.30 23.74
N LYS A 53 -16.11 -0.15 23.07
CA LYS A 53 -15.64 -0.02 21.67
C LYS A 53 -16.42 -0.82 20.60
N ILE A 54 -17.60 -1.33 20.95
CA ILE A 54 -18.51 -2.07 20.07
C ILE A 54 -19.64 -1.14 19.60
N LEU A 55 -19.98 -1.23 18.32
CA LEU A 55 -21.18 -0.65 17.72
C LEU A 55 -22.02 -1.77 17.09
N PRO A 56 -23.35 -1.62 17.01
CA PRO A 56 -24.24 -2.67 16.57
C PRO A 56 -24.24 -2.80 15.04
N SER A 57 -24.25 -4.04 14.56
CA SER A 57 -24.58 -4.39 13.18
C SER A 57 -26.09 -4.50 12.98
N ALA A 58 -26.55 -4.51 11.72
CA ALA A 58 -27.96 -4.70 11.38
C ALA A 58 -28.56 -6.01 11.95
N GLU A 59 -27.74 -7.04 12.16
CA GLU A 59 -28.17 -8.33 12.74
C GLU A 59 -28.31 -8.31 14.26
N GLN A 60 -27.63 -7.39 14.96
CA GLN A 60 -27.87 -7.15 16.38
C GLN A 60 -29.16 -6.33 16.54
N LEU A 61 -29.30 -5.27 15.73
CA LEU A 61 -30.48 -4.39 15.74
C LEU A 61 -31.78 -5.14 15.39
N ALA A 62 -31.76 -6.04 14.39
CA ALA A 62 -32.91 -6.89 14.05
C ALA A 62 -33.38 -7.78 15.23
N ARG A 63 -32.42 -8.37 15.97
CA ARG A 63 -32.72 -9.20 17.15
C ARG A 63 -33.27 -8.39 18.32
N GLU A 64 -32.69 -7.22 18.61
CA GLU A 64 -33.12 -6.35 19.72
C GLU A 64 -34.46 -5.65 19.45
N LEU A 65 -34.79 -5.40 18.17
CA LEU A 65 -36.07 -4.83 17.77
C LEU A 65 -37.19 -5.87 17.58
N THR A 66 -36.84 -7.16 17.48
CA THR A 66 -37.73 -8.23 16.98
C THR A 66 -38.36 -7.87 15.64
N LEU A 67 -37.54 -7.38 14.70
CA LEU A 67 -37.92 -6.99 13.35
C LEU A 67 -37.07 -7.73 12.30
N ASP A 68 -37.62 -7.84 11.09
CA ASP A 68 -36.99 -8.50 9.95
C ASP A 68 -35.69 -7.79 9.55
N LYS A 69 -34.64 -8.57 9.22
CA LYS A 69 -33.34 -8.04 8.81
C LYS A 69 -33.45 -7.10 7.61
N GLU A 70 -34.36 -7.39 6.68
CA GLU A 70 -34.64 -6.57 5.49
C GLU A 70 -35.28 -5.22 5.86
N ARG A 71 -36.28 -5.24 6.76
CA ARG A 71 -36.94 -4.04 7.30
C ARG A 71 -35.94 -3.14 8.02
N VAL A 72 -35.06 -3.71 8.85
CA VAL A 72 -33.99 -2.96 9.53
C VAL A 72 -32.97 -2.41 8.52
N ASN A 73 -32.57 -3.19 7.50
CA ASN A 73 -31.69 -2.68 6.45
C ASN A 73 -32.30 -1.52 5.66
N ALA A 74 -33.62 -1.55 5.38
CA ALA A 74 -34.32 -0.44 4.74
C ALA A 74 -34.29 0.84 5.60
N TYR A 75 -34.55 0.72 6.90
CA TYR A 75 -34.49 1.86 7.83
C TYR A 75 -33.09 2.44 7.96
N LEU A 76 -32.08 1.58 8.01
CA LEU A 76 -30.68 2.01 8.07
C LEU A 76 -30.29 2.75 6.78
N ARG A 77 -30.72 2.29 5.60
CA ARG A 77 -30.53 3.01 4.31
C ARG A 77 -31.20 4.37 4.29
N GLU A 78 -32.47 4.46 4.72
CA GLU A 78 -33.20 5.72 4.85
C GLU A 78 -32.41 6.74 5.70
N MET A 79 -32.06 6.32 6.92
CA MET A 79 -31.42 7.18 7.92
C MET A 79 -29.95 7.49 7.64
N SER A 80 -29.23 6.67 6.86
CA SER A 80 -27.79 6.86 6.59
C SER A 80 -27.47 7.47 5.23
N ALA A 81 -28.42 7.52 4.28
CA ALA A 81 -28.16 7.94 2.90
C ALA A 81 -29.20 8.88 2.26
N ARG A 82 -30.49 8.89 2.68
CA ARG A 82 -31.47 9.84 2.12
C ARG A 82 -31.45 11.21 2.80
N GLN A 83 -31.13 11.26 4.09
CA GLN A 83 -31.09 12.48 4.88
C GLN A 83 -29.70 13.14 4.81
N ASN A 84 -29.65 14.48 4.68
CA ASN A 84 -28.41 15.24 4.61
C ASN A 84 -28.44 16.45 5.58
N PRO A 85 -27.64 16.46 6.66
CA PRO A 85 -26.74 15.40 7.11
C PRO A 85 -27.51 14.16 7.61
N PRO A 86 -26.92 12.95 7.56
CA PRO A 86 -27.61 11.70 7.87
C PRO A 86 -28.05 11.59 9.35
N ILE A 87 -29.16 10.91 9.59
CA ILE A 87 -29.69 10.65 10.95
C ILE A 87 -28.80 9.64 11.68
N VAL A 88 -28.35 8.57 11.01
CA VAL A 88 -27.46 7.53 11.56
C VAL A 88 -26.21 7.44 10.72
N LYS A 89 -25.02 7.41 11.35
CA LYS A 89 -23.77 7.18 10.63
C LYS A 89 -23.56 5.69 10.40
N LYS A 90 -23.50 5.29 9.11
CA LYS A 90 -22.91 4.02 8.68
C LYS A 90 -21.39 4.07 8.81
N ILE A 91 -20.79 3.05 9.41
CA ILE A 91 -19.35 2.93 9.68
C ILE A 91 -18.89 1.53 9.24
N CYS A 92 -17.82 1.44 8.45
CA CYS A 92 -17.24 0.16 8.02
C CYS A 92 -16.16 -0.31 9.00
N MET A 93 -16.32 -1.51 9.58
CA MET A 93 -15.31 -2.16 10.41
C MET A 93 -14.73 -3.40 9.70
N VAL A 94 -13.42 -3.55 9.70
CA VAL A 94 -12.77 -4.82 9.33
C VAL A 94 -12.41 -5.61 10.58
N ASP A 95 -12.89 -6.84 10.67
CA ASP A 95 -12.71 -7.75 11.80
C ASP A 95 -11.93 -9.01 11.38
N TYR A 96 -11.17 -9.60 12.30
CA TYR A 96 -10.33 -10.76 12.05
C TYR A 96 -10.87 -12.02 12.74
N ASN A 97 -11.39 -12.94 11.92
CA ASN A 97 -11.86 -14.26 12.35
C ASN A 97 -10.82 -15.34 11.96
N PRO A 98 -9.93 -15.77 12.88
CA PRO A 98 -8.91 -16.79 12.59
C PRO A 98 -9.48 -18.19 12.32
N THR A 99 -10.79 -18.37 12.48
CA THR A 99 -11.55 -19.64 12.39
C THR A 99 -12.66 -19.60 11.33
N GLY A 100 -12.72 -18.56 10.49
CA GLY A 100 -13.71 -18.48 9.41
C GLY A 100 -13.36 -19.38 8.22
N ASP A 101 -14.39 -19.89 7.55
CA ASP A 101 -14.22 -20.58 6.28
C ASP A 101 -13.69 -19.63 5.20
N SER A 102 -12.87 -20.16 4.29
CA SER A 102 -12.31 -19.43 3.14
C SER A 102 -13.26 -19.38 1.94
N SER A 103 -14.57 -19.50 2.19
CA SER A 103 -15.63 -19.75 1.20
C SER A 103 -16.10 -18.51 0.44
N ASP A 104 -15.98 -17.32 1.04
CA ASP A 104 -16.78 -16.15 0.66
C ASP A 104 -16.20 -15.36 -0.54
N GLY A 105 -15.27 -15.97 -1.29
CA GLY A 105 -14.82 -15.49 -2.59
C GLY A 105 -14.01 -14.18 -2.60
N ARG A 106 -13.58 -13.68 -1.43
CA ARG A 106 -12.84 -12.42 -1.29
C ARG A 106 -11.63 -12.60 -0.38
N ILE A 107 -10.48 -12.92 -0.98
CA ILE A 107 -9.21 -13.25 -0.30
C ILE A 107 -9.36 -14.56 0.52
N ALA A 108 -8.26 -15.11 1.04
CA ALA A 108 -8.33 -16.16 2.07
C ALA A 108 -8.90 -15.55 3.36
N SER A 109 -10.23 -15.62 3.50
CA SER A 109 -11.10 -14.62 4.15
C SER A 109 -11.14 -14.66 5.69
N PHE A 110 -9.98 -14.77 6.34
CA PHE A 110 -9.85 -14.53 7.78
C PHE A 110 -10.15 -13.07 8.18
N LEU A 111 -10.28 -12.14 7.22
CA LEU A 111 -10.79 -10.79 7.41
C LEU A 111 -12.21 -10.67 6.85
N ARG A 112 -13.12 -10.06 7.63
CA ARG A 112 -14.51 -9.81 7.25
C ARG A 112 -14.88 -8.35 7.40
N LEU A 113 -15.72 -7.84 6.49
CA LEU A 113 -16.38 -6.54 6.63
C LEU A 113 -17.60 -6.68 7.55
N ILE A 114 -17.73 -5.78 8.51
CA ILE A 114 -18.91 -5.61 9.36
C ILE A 114 -19.37 -4.16 9.23
N THR A 115 -20.56 -3.95 8.68
CA THR A 115 -21.23 -2.66 8.71
C THR A 115 -21.81 -2.43 10.10
N VAL A 116 -21.37 -1.37 10.78
CA VAL A 116 -21.85 -0.98 12.11
C VAL A 116 -22.39 0.45 12.10
N PHE A 117 -23.26 0.77 13.05
CA PHE A 117 -24.04 2.00 13.04
C PHE A 117 -23.86 2.80 14.34
N ALA A 118 -23.69 4.12 14.21
CA ALA A 118 -23.58 5.05 15.34
C ALA A 118 -24.57 6.21 15.19
N ARG A 119 -25.14 6.64 16.32
CA ARG A 119 -26.01 7.83 16.43
C ARG A 119 -25.37 8.81 17.43
N PRO A 120 -24.44 9.68 16.98
CA PRO A 120 -23.72 10.61 17.84
C PRO A 120 -24.63 11.41 18.78
N SER A 121 -24.16 11.57 20.01
CA SER A 121 -24.87 12.25 21.10
C SER A 121 -24.76 13.77 20.97
N GLN A 122 -25.49 14.51 21.81
CA GLN A 122 -25.29 15.97 21.93
C GLN A 122 -23.83 16.32 22.32
N THR A 123 -23.15 15.46 23.09
CA THR A 123 -21.74 15.68 23.49
C THR A 123 -20.76 15.60 22.32
N ASP A 124 -21.17 15.02 21.19
CA ASP A 124 -20.35 14.87 19.98
C ASP A 124 -20.54 16.02 18.98
N ALA A 125 -21.36 17.04 19.32
CA ALA A 125 -21.65 18.21 18.50
C ALA A 125 -22.05 17.87 17.04
N GLY A 126 -22.76 16.76 16.84
CA GLY A 126 -23.17 16.29 15.51
C GLY A 126 -22.07 15.69 14.64
N SER A 127 -20.91 15.31 15.20
CA SER A 127 -19.82 14.62 14.48
C SER A 127 -19.71 13.15 14.86
N SER A 128 -19.49 12.28 13.87
CA SER A 128 -19.23 10.85 14.09
C SER A 128 -17.75 10.52 14.33
N HIS A 129 -16.86 11.52 14.42
CA HIS A 129 -15.40 11.34 14.41
C HIS A 129 -14.88 10.32 15.43
N ARG A 130 -15.30 10.40 16.72
CA ARG A 130 -14.78 9.52 17.79
C ARG A 130 -15.08 8.03 17.55
N TYR A 131 -16.19 7.75 16.86
CA TYR A 131 -16.64 6.41 16.53
C TYR A 131 -15.89 5.86 15.32
N VAL A 132 -15.72 6.69 14.29
CA VAL A 132 -15.00 6.35 13.05
C VAL A 132 -13.52 6.07 13.33
N ASP A 133 -12.81 6.91 14.10
CA ASP A 133 -11.39 6.62 14.39
C ASP A 133 -11.21 5.38 15.30
N GLY A 134 -12.10 5.16 16.28
CA GLY A 134 -12.09 3.95 17.11
C GLY A 134 -12.29 2.67 16.28
N VAL A 135 -13.24 2.67 15.35
CA VAL A 135 -13.47 1.54 14.43
C VAL A 135 -12.36 1.40 13.39
N ASN A 136 -11.76 2.50 12.91
CA ASN A 136 -10.57 2.47 12.07
C ASN A 136 -9.37 1.88 12.81
N GLN A 137 -9.24 2.13 14.12
CA GLN A 137 -8.20 1.52 14.95
C GLN A 137 -8.41 0.01 15.10
N THR A 138 -9.64 -0.45 15.31
CA THR A 138 -9.98 -1.89 15.26
C THR A 138 -9.63 -2.50 13.90
N SER A 139 -10.04 -1.85 12.81
CA SER A 139 -9.79 -2.30 11.44
C SER A 139 -8.29 -2.42 11.11
N PHE A 140 -7.51 -1.42 11.52
CA PHE A 140 -6.05 -1.46 11.45
C PHE A 140 -5.46 -2.65 12.22
N SER A 141 -5.88 -2.88 13.46
CA SER A 141 -5.39 -3.97 14.30
C SER A 141 -5.75 -5.35 13.73
N SER A 142 -6.96 -5.51 13.18
CA SER A 142 -7.40 -6.72 12.47
C SER A 142 -6.50 -7.03 11.28
N ILE A 143 -6.25 -6.05 10.41
CA ILE A 143 -5.41 -6.21 9.22
C ILE A 143 -3.96 -6.47 9.60
N GLN A 144 -3.39 -5.72 10.56
CA GLN A 144 -2.04 -5.96 11.10
C GLN A 144 -1.89 -7.40 11.60
N ARG A 145 -2.90 -7.91 12.32
CA ARG A 145 -2.90 -9.27 12.86
C ARG A 145 -2.98 -10.32 11.76
N TRP A 146 -3.86 -10.15 10.78
CA TRP A 146 -3.97 -11.04 9.61
C TRP A 146 -2.68 -11.10 8.77
N VAL A 147 -2.05 -9.94 8.50
CA VAL A 147 -0.76 -9.88 7.78
C VAL A 147 0.32 -10.67 8.52
N LYS A 148 0.32 -10.66 9.85
CA LYS A 148 1.28 -11.38 10.69
C LYS A 148 0.98 -12.87 10.87
N GLU A 149 -0.28 -13.26 10.99
CA GLU A 149 -0.69 -14.62 11.41
C GLU A 149 -1.13 -15.54 10.27
N ARG A 150 -1.59 -14.99 9.13
CA ARG A 150 -2.30 -15.78 8.10
C ARG A 150 -1.94 -15.44 6.65
N ARG A 151 -1.58 -14.18 6.34
CA ARG A 151 -1.26 -13.78 4.97
C ARG A 151 0.05 -14.44 4.52
N GLN A 152 -0.01 -15.20 3.42
CA GLN A 152 1.16 -15.89 2.85
C GLN A 152 1.55 -15.26 1.51
N PHE A 153 2.86 -15.22 1.23
CA PHE A 153 3.39 -14.89 -0.10
C PHE A 153 3.24 -16.12 -1.02
N PRO A 154 2.63 -16.03 -2.21
CA PRO A 154 2.32 -17.20 -3.06
C PRO A 154 3.52 -17.84 -3.79
N GLY A 155 4.75 -17.44 -3.46
CA GLY A 155 5.98 -17.91 -4.10
C GLY A 155 6.33 -17.14 -5.37
N LYS A 156 7.64 -17.09 -5.69
CA LYS A 156 8.18 -16.19 -6.74
C LYS A 156 7.55 -16.43 -8.13
N ASP A 157 7.40 -17.68 -8.57
CA ASP A 157 6.98 -17.97 -9.95
C ASP A 157 5.49 -17.66 -10.18
N SER A 158 4.63 -18.02 -9.22
CA SER A 158 3.19 -17.70 -9.25
C SER A 158 2.95 -16.19 -9.18
N PHE A 159 3.74 -15.49 -8.36
CA PHE A 159 3.69 -14.03 -8.21
C PHE A 159 4.21 -13.31 -9.47
N GLN A 160 5.31 -13.77 -10.07
CA GLN A 160 5.82 -13.27 -11.34
C GLN A 160 4.76 -13.42 -12.44
N LYS A 161 4.15 -14.62 -12.56
CA LYS A 161 3.10 -14.84 -13.56
C LYS A 161 1.90 -13.90 -13.35
N TRP A 162 1.41 -13.78 -12.12
CA TRP A 162 0.29 -12.89 -11.80
C TRP A 162 0.60 -11.42 -12.13
N ILE A 163 1.82 -10.96 -11.87
CA ILE A 163 2.28 -9.62 -12.26
C ILE A 163 2.29 -9.47 -13.79
N TYR A 164 2.81 -10.45 -14.54
CA TYR A 164 2.82 -10.43 -16.01
C TYR A 164 1.39 -10.37 -16.55
N ASP A 165 0.51 -11.26 -16.09
CA ASP A 165 -0.90 -11.32 -16.48
C ASP A 165 -1.62 -9.99 -16.19
N CYS A 166 -1.31 -9.31 -15.07
CA CYS A 166 -1.87 -8.00 -14.75
C CYS A 166 -1.30 -6.84 -15.58
N ILE A 167 0.00 -6.85 -15.92
CA ILE A 167 0.60 -5.84 -16.80
C ILE A 167 0.00 -5.97 -18.22
N ASP A 168 0.00 -7.18 -18.79
CA ASP A 168 -0.50 -7.46 -20.14
C ASP A 168 -1.98 -7.07 -20.30
N ASN A 169 -2.78 -7.14 -19.22
CA ASN A 169 -4.20 -6.75 -19.21
C ASN A 169 -4.50 -5.34 -18.67
N ASN A 170 -3.49 -4.48 -18.45
CA ASN A 170 -3.63 -3.12 -17.89
C ASN A 170 -4.43 -3.08 -16.57
N LYS A 171 -4.03 -3.96 -15.65
CA LYS A 171 -4.61 -4.22 -14.32
C LYS A 171 -3.54 -4.26 -13.22
N LEU A 172 -2.38 -3.62 -13.41
CA LEU A 172 -1.25 -3.66 -12.48
C LEU A 172 -1.64 -3.24 -11.05
N SER A 173 -2.56 -2.28 -10.90
CA SER A 173 -3.09 -1.89 -9.60
C SER A 173 -3.88 -2.98 -8.88
N GLU A 174 -4.42 -3.99 -9.56
CA GLU A 174 -5.01 -5.18 -8.91
C GLU A 174 -3.97 -5.98 -8.12
N THR A 175 -2.67 -5.80 -8.42
CA THR A 175 -1.56 -6.46 -7.73
C THR A 175 -1.10 -5.77 -6.43
N TYR A 176 -1.70 -4.62 -6.07
CA TYR A 176 -1.27 -3.84 -4.90
C TYR A 176 -2.01 -4.26 -3.61
N ALA A 177 -1.33 -4.11 -2.47
CA ALA A 177 -1.93 -4.29 -1.15
C ALA A 177 -3.09 -3.31 -0.89
N SER A 178 -3.07 -2.12 -1.51
CA SER A 178 -4.18 -1.16 -1.46
C SER A 178 -5.46 -1.65 -2.16
N SER A 179 -5.34 -2.47 -3.19
CA SER A 179 -6.48 -3.07 -3.89
C SER A 179 -7.00 -4.30 -3.14
N GLU A 180 -6.11 -5.14 -2.63
CA GLU A 180 -6.48 -6.27 -1.75
C GLU A 180 -7.23 -5.78 -0.51
N ILE A 181 -6.64 -4.84 0.24
CA ILE A 181 -7.27 -4.24 1.43
C ILE A 181 -8.50 -3.38 1.02
N GLY A 182 -8.45 -2.69 -0.12
CA GLY A 182 -9.56 -1.88 -0.62
C GLY A 182 -10.82 -2.69 -0.92
N ASN A 183 -10.67 -3.93 -1.40
CA ASN A 183 -11.77 -4.85 -1.65
C ASN A 183 -12.51 -5.28 -0.38
N LEU A 184 -11.87 -5.18 0.80
CA LEU A 184 -12.53 -5.40 2.10
C LEU A 184 -13.51 -4.28 2.48
N PHE A 185 -13.40 -3.07 1.89
CA PHE A 185 -14.28 -1.93 2.19
C PHE A 185 -15.43 -1.75 1.17
N GLN A 186 -15.70 -2.78 0.36
CA GLN A 186 -16.87 -2.81 -0.54
C GLN A 186 -18.16 -3.13 0.23
N ASP A 187 -18.85 -2.11 0.71
CA ASP A 187 -20.03 -2.22 1.58
C ASP A 187 -21.38 -2.20 0.83
N ASN A 188 -22.34 -3.03 1.27
CA ASN A 188 -23.65 -3.22 0.61
C ASN A 188 -24.67 -2.07 0.83
N PHE A 189 -24.31 -1.03 1.61
CA PHE A 189 -25.05 0.22 1.69
C PHE A 189 -24.50 1.30 0.73
N ASP A 190 -23.28 1.13 0.19
CA ASP A 190 -22.64 2.12 -0.69
C ASP A 190 -23.09 1.97 -2.15
N VAL A 191 -24.40 2.17 -2.37
CA VAL A 191 -25.04 2.00 -3.68
C VAL A 191 -24.66 3.09 -4.70
N THR A 192 -24.22 4.27 -4.26
CA THR A 192 -23.79 5.37 -5.15
C THR A 192 -22.26 5.55 -5.15
N PRO A 193 -21.67 6.10 -6.22
CA PRO A 193 -20.24 6.44 -6.25
C PRO A 193 -19.81 7.39 -5.12
N VAL A 194 -20.70 8.30 -4.71
CA VAL A 194 -20.45 9.25 -3.61
C VAL A 194 -20.28 8.51 -2.28
N LEU A 195 -21.18 7.58 -1.96
CA LEU A 195 -21.10 6.78 -0.73
C LEU A 195 -19.82 5.93 -0.70
N LYS A 196 -19.46 5.29 -1.82
CA LYS A 196 -18.19 4.56 -1.96
C LYS A 196 -16.99 5.47 -1.72
N GLN A 197 -16.99 6.69 -2.28
CA GLN A 197 -15.91 7.65 -2.09
C GLN A 197 -15.81 8.14 -0.64
N THR A 198 -16.94 8.32 0.06
CA THR A 198 -16.96 8.63 1.49
C THR A 198 -16.40 7.49 2.33
N THR A 199 -16.77 6.23 2.08
CA THR A 199 -16.15 5.06 2.74
C THR A 199 -14.65 5.02 2.51
N ILE A 200 -14.17 5.29 1.29
CA ILE A 200 -12.74 5.37 0.98
C ILE A 200 -12.06 6.51 1.78
N ASN A 201 -12.70 7.67 1.92
CA ASN A 201 -12.14 8.82 2.61
C ASN A 201 -12.08 8.65 4.14
N ILE A 202 -13.15 8.15 4.76
CA ILE A 202 -13.25 8.09 6.22
C ILE A 202 -12.75 6.77 6.82
N HIS A 203 -12.61 5.70 6.02
CA HIS A 203 -12.11 4.40 6.47
C HIS A 203 -10.80 3.97 5.78
N LEU A 204 -10.85 3.70 4.48
CA LEU A 204 -9.72 3.07 3.76
C LEU A 204 -8.44 3.91 3.81
N LYS A 205 -8.52 5.21 3.48
CA LYS A 205 -7.36 6.12 3.49
C LYS A 205 -6.73 6.24 4.89
N PRO A 206 -7.48 6.48 5.98
CA PRO A 206 -6.95 6.42 7.35
C PRO A 206 -6.30 5.08 7.73
N VAL A 207 -6.91 3.96 7.36
CA VAL A 207 -6.37 2.61 7.67
C VAL A 207 -5.08 2.34 6.90
N LEU A 208 -5.05 2.56 5.58
CA LEU A 208 -3.83 2.42 4.77
C LEU A 208 -2.71 3.33 5.30
N LYS A 209 -3.01 4.57 5.71
CA LYS A 209 -2.00 5.43 6.35
C LYS A 209 -1.48 4.84 7.66
N LYS A 210 -2.34 4.36 8.57
CA LYS A 210 -1.89 3.74 9.83
C LYS A 210 -1.00 2.51 9.56
N LEU A 211 -1.28 1.73 8.50
CA LEU A 211 -0.47 0.58 8.08
C LEU A 211 0.91 0.99 7.51
N VAL A 212 1.00 2.08 6.76
CA VAL A 212 2.29 2.66 6.29
C VAL A 212 3.08 3.26 7.46
N ASP A 213 2.45 4.06 8.30
CA ASP A 213 3.06 4.67 9.49
C ASP A 213 3.61 3.59 10.46
N SER A 214 3.02 2.40 10.45
CA SER A 214 3.44 1.22 11.24
C SER A 214 4.40 0.28 10.50
N ARG A 215 4.90 0.66 9.31
CA ARG A 215 5.80 -0.14 8.44
C ARG A 215 5.27 -1.53 8.07
N ILE A 216 3.95 -1.72 8.01
CA ILE A 216 3.29 -2.94 7.52
C ILE A 216 3.14 -2.89 6.00
N LEU A 217 2.91 -1.68 5.46
CA LEU A 217 2.93 -1.41 4.03
C LEU A 217 4.10 -0.49 3.68
N TYR A 218 4.75 -0.79 2.55
CA TYR A 218 5.61 0.15 1.85
C TYR A 218 4.75 1.00 0.90
N PHE A 219 5.02 2.31 0.82
CA PHE A 219 4.24 3.25 0.01
C PHE A 219 5.14 4.27 -0.70
N TYR A 220 4.80 4.54 -1.96
CA TYR A 220 5.33 5.64 -2.76
C TYR A 220 4.27 6.13 -3.75
N ARG A 221 4.54 7.28 -4.36
CA ARG A 221 3.61 7.94 -5.28
C ARG A 221 4.22 8.04 -6.67
N ASN A 222 3.63 7.37 -7.65
CA ASN A 222 4.01 7.50 -9.06
C ASN A 222 3.13 8.57 -9.72
N GLU A 223 3.58 9.82 -9.71
CA GLU A 223 2.86 10.96 -10.31
C GLU A 223 2.73 10.85 -11.84
N ASN A 224 3.60 10.08 -12.49
CA ASN A 224 3.61 9.89 -13.94
C ASN A 224 2.57 8.86 -14.42
N ALA A 225 1.98 8.09 -13.50
CA ALA A 225 1.06 7.02 -13.84
C ALA A 225 -0.26 7.55 -14.41
N LEU A 226 -0.66 6.97 -15.55
CA LEU A 226 -1.86 7.34 -16.29
C LEU A 226 -3.13 6.89 -15.55
N SER A 227 -3.18 5.62 -15.15
CA SER A 227 -4.27 5.09 -14.33
C SER A 227 -4.25 5.71 -12.92
N PRO A 228 -5.37 6.26 -12.42
CA PRO A 228 -5.45 6.78 -11.05
C PRO A 228 -5.13 5.74 -9.97
N GLY A 229 -5.42 4.46 -10.23
CA GLY A 229 -5.07 3.36 -9.32
C GLY A 229 -3.56 3.19 -9.14
N ASN A 230 -2.79 3.42 -10.20
CA ASN A 230 -1.34 3.24 -10.24
C ASN A 230 -0.57 4.42 -9.61
N ARG A 231 -1.24 5.53 -9.28
CA ARG A 231 -0.57 6.73 -8.72
C ARG A 231 -0.15 6.57 -7.26
N SER A 232 -0.89 5.79 -6.49
CA SER A 232 -0.65 5.58 -5.05
C SER A 232 -0.36 4.10 -4.82
N VAL A 233 0.91 3.74 -4.88
CA VAL A 233 1.34 2.33 -4.89
C VAL A 233 1.61 1.87 -3.45
N PHE A 234 1.00 0.75 -3.08
CA PHE A 234 1.16 0.14 -1.76
C PHE A 234 1.54 -1.34 -1.90
N TYR A 235 2.66 -1.74 -1.31
CA TYR A 235 3.08 -3.13 -1.19
C TYR A 235 3.08 -3.55 0.27
N TYR A 236 2.97 -4.85 0.55
CA TYR A 236 3.35 -5.36 1.86
C TYR A 236 4.84 -5.14 2.08
N ASN A 237 5.21 -4.68 3.27
CA ASN A 237 6.60 -4.40 3.63
C ASN A 237 7.34 -5.72 3.98
N VAL A 238 7.38 -6.63 3.01
CA VAL A 238 7.98 -7.97 3.11
C VAL A 238 9.10 -8.03 2.07
N GLN A 239 10.35 -8.05 2.53
CA GLN A 239 11.53 -7.89 1.67
C GLN A 239 11.53 -8.88 0.50
N ASP A 240 11.27 -10.16 0.75
CA ASP A 240 11.27 -11.22 -0.27
C ASP A 240 10.23 -11.00 -1.39
N GLU A 241 9.09 -10.39 -1.07
CA GLU A 241 8.03 -10.06 -2.02
C GLU A 241 8.36 -8.81 -2.84
N ILE A 242 8.95 -7.79 -2.22
CA ILE A 242 9.41 -6.59 -2.92
C ILE A 242 10.57 -6.94 -3.86
N ILE A 243 11.51 -7.79 -3.42
CA ILE A 243 12.55 -8.37 -4.28
C ILE A 243 11.91 -9.19 -5.41
N ALA A 244 10.94 -10.07 -5.13
CA ALA A 244 10.27 -10.85 -6.17
C ALA A 244 9.52 -9.99 -7.20
N ARG A 245 8.98 -8.84 -6.78
CA ARG A 245 8.36 -7.85 -7.69
C ARG A 245 9.40 -7.16 -8.56
N LEU A 246 10.52 -6.74 -7.97
CA LEU A 246 11.65 -6.16 -8.69
C LEU A 246 12.26 -7.17 -9.67
N ASP A 247 12.43 -8.44 -9.29
CA ASP A 247 12.83 -9.55 -10.16
C ASP A 247 11.83 -9.72 -11.33
N ALA A 248 10.52 -9.69 -11.05
CA ALA A 248 9.48 -9.83 -12.07
C ALA A 248 9.49 -8.65 -13.06
N TYR A 249 9.57 -7.41 -12.59
CA TYR A 249 9.64 -6.23 -13.46
C TYR A 249 10.92 -6.20 -14.30
N LYS A 250 12.07 -6.63 -13.75
CA LYS A 250 13.32 -6.80 -14.52
C LYS A 250 13.18 -7.81 -15.65
N LYS A 251 12.66 -9.01 -15.35
CA LYS A 251 12.46 -10.05 -16.35
C LYS A 251 11.46 -9.58 -17.41
N TYR A 252 10.35 -8.95 -17.03
CA TYR A 252 9.38 -8.41 -17.99
C TYR A 252 10.01 -7.36 -18.92
N LEU A 253 10.85 -6.48 -18.38
CA LEU A 253 11.61 -5.49 -19.14
C LEU A 253 12.55 -6.15 -20.16
N SER A 254 13.29 -7.20 -19.78
CA SER A 254 14.22 -7.90 -20.68
C SER A 254 13.58 -8.91 -21.64
N GLU A 255 12.46 -9.55 -21.25
CA GLU A 255 11.79 -10.61 -22.01
C GLU A 255 10.72 -10.06 -22.98
N ARG A 256 10.11 -8.90 -22.66
CA ARG A 256 9.01 -8.32 -23.44
C ARG A 256 9.37 -6.95 -24.02
N ILE A 257 9.65 -5.97 -23.17
CA ILE A 257 9.73 -4.55 -23.57
C ILE A 257 10.97 -4.29 -24.44
N ILE A 258 12.16 -4.74 -24.03
CA ILE A 258 13.40 -4.52 -24.79
C ILE A 258 13.35 -5.19 -26.18
N PRO A 259 12.97 -6.48 -26.32
CA PRO A 259 12.84 -7.12 -27.63
C PRO A 259 11.83 -6.43 -28.55
N GLU A 260 10.71 -5.91 -28.01
CA GLU A 260 9.74 -5.15 -28.79
C GLU A 260 10.31 -3.82 -29.31
N LEU A 261 10.95 -3.02 -28.45
CA LEU A 261 11.55 -1.75 -28.84
C LEU A 261 12.76 -1.91 -29.78
N GLN A 262 13.52 -3.00 -29.65
CA GLN A 262 14.56 -3.40 -30.61
C GLN A 262 13.96 -3.81 -31.96
N ARG A 263 12.86 -4.58 -31.97
CA ARG A 263 12.11 -4.94 -33.20
C ARG A 263 11.54 -3.71 -33.92
N ILE A 264 11.16 -2.67 -33.17
CA ILE A 264 10.69 -1.38 -33.73
C ILE A 264 11.87 -0.49 -34.15
N GLY A 265 13.11 -0.83 -33.78
CA GLY A 265 14.34 -0.13 -34.19
C GLY A 265 14.67 1.13 -33.38
N VAL A 266 14.01 1.35 -32.24
CA VAL A 266 14.25 2.53 -31.38
C VAL A 266 15.27 2.28 -30.27
N LEU A 267 15.61 1.02 -29.99
CA LEU A 267 16.72 0.63 -29.12
C LEU A 267 17.73 -0.23 -29.88
N GLY A 268 19.01 -0.08 -29.52
CA GLY A 268 20.09 -0.95 -29.98
C GLY A 268 20.22 -2.23 -29.16
N ASN A 269 21.22 -3.04 -29.49
CA ASN A 269 21.58 -4.22 -28.71
C ASN A 269 22.31 -3.82 -27.41
N PHE A 270 21.89 -4.38 -26.29
CA PHE A 270 22.56 -4.24 -24.99
C PHE A 270 23.61 -5.37 -24.82
N SER A 271 24.72 -5.08 -24.13
CA SER A 271 25.64 -6.13 -23.69
C SER A 271 25.12 -6.83 -22.42
N GLU A 272 25.69 -8.00 -22.08
CA GLU A 272 25.39 -8.67 -20.81
C GLU A 272 25.74 -7.82 -19.57
N GLN A 273 26.73 -6.92 -19.69
CA GLN A 273 27.08 -5.97 -18.62
C GLN A 273 26.05 -4.84 -18.49
N ASP A 274 25.50 -4.35 -19.60
CA ASP A 274 24.39 -3.39 -19.56
C ASP A 274 23.16 -4.02 -18.91
N LEU A 275 22.84 -5.28 -19.26
CA LEU A 275 21.71 -6.04 -18.72
C LEU A 275 21.75 -6.25 -17.20
N GLN A 276 22.94 -6.17 -16.58
CA GLN A 276 23.10 -6.18 -15.13
C GLN A 276 22.79 -4.82 -14.47
N ASN A 277 22.85 -3.70 -15.20
CA ASN A 277 22.57 -2.37 -14.69
C ASN A 277 21.13 -1.93 -14.98
N THR A 278 20.20 -2.45 -14.15
CA THR A 278 18.77 -2.15 -14.24
C THR A 278 18.46 -0.65 -14.22
N ARG A 279 19.19 0.17 -13.44
CA ARG A 279 18.99 1.63 -13.37
C ARG A 279 19.29 2.30 -14.72
N SER A 280 20.38 1.90 -15.37
CA SER A 280 20.76 2.38 -16.70
C SER A 280 19.71 2.01 -17.74
N ILE A 281 19.33 0.73 -17.81
CA ILE A 281 18.41 0.24 -18.83
C ILE A 281 16.99 0.80 -18.66
N ALA A 282 16.43 0.78 -17.46
CA ALA A 282 15.08 1.32 -17.25
C ALA A 282 15.03 2.82 -17.57
N GLY A 283 16.11 3.58 -17.29
CA GLY A 283 16.26 4.98 -17.69
C GLY A 283 16.43 5.19 -19.19
N GLN A 284 17.02 4.25 -19.92
CA GLN A 284 17.13 4.27 -21.40
C GLN A 284 15.83 3.83 -22.10
N VAL A 285 15.08 2.90 -21.51
CA VAL A 285 13.84 2.35 -22.08
C VAL A 285 12.65 3.29 -21.88
N LEU A 286 12.48 3.86 -20.68
CA LEU A 286 11.30 4.64 -20.32
C LEU A 286 10.97 5.82 -21.28
N PRO A 287 11.93 6.56 -21.87
CA PRO A 287 11.63 7.62 -22.84
C PRO A 287 10.91 7.15 -24.12
N PHE A 288 11.02 5.87 -24.49
CA PHE A 288 10.34 5.29 -25.66
C PHE A 288 8.94 4.77 -25.33
N LEU A 289 8.61 4.62 -24.04
CA LEU A 289 7.30 4.16 -23.58
C LEU A 289 6.32 5.33 -23.53
N SER A 290 5.62 5.54 -24.64
CA SER A 290 4.50 6.49 -24.73
C SER A 290 3.32 6.07 -23.85
N PRO A 291 2.32 6.95 -23.61
CA PRO A 291 1.11 6.60 -22.87
C PRO A 291 0.33 5.38 -23.39
N ALA A 292 0.51 4.99 -24.66
CA ALA A 292 -0.12 3.80 -25.24
C ALA A 292 0.40 2.47 -24.64
N TYR A 293 1.59 2.46 -24.02
CA TYR A 293 2.14 1.30 -23.32
C TYR A 293 1.53 1.06 -21.93
N GLY A 294 0.66 1.97 -21.44
CA GLY A 294 -0.17 1.77 -20.24
C GLY A 294 0.58 1.25 -19.02
N ASP A 295 0.23 0.06 -18.55
CA ASP A 295 0.83 -0.55 -17.37
C ASP A 295 2.24 -1.10 -17.59
N GLN A 296 2.66 -1.38 -18.83
CA GLN A 296 4.06 -1.71 -19.13
C GLN A 296 4.98 -0.51 -18.84
N LYS A 297 4.53 0.70 -19.16
CA LYS A 297 5.21 1.96 -18.78
C LYS A 297 5.25 2.12 -17.26
N THR A 298 4.11 1.88 -16.60
CA THR A 298 4.02 1.96 -15.13
C THR A 298 5.02 0.99 -14.47
N ALA A 299 5.11 -0.27 -14.92
CA ALA A 299 6.04 -1.25 -14.37
C ALA A 299 7.52 -0.81 -14.45
N VAL A 300 7.92 -0.06 -15.49
CA VAL A 300 9.29 0.48 -15.61
C VAL A 300 9.52 1.70 -14.68
N GLU A 301 8.51 2.55 -14.47
CA GLU A 301 8.55 3.65 -13.49
C GLU A 301 8.61 3.12 -12.05
N GLU A 302 7.87 2.06 -11.76
CA GLU A 302 7.90 1.37 -10.48
C GLU A 302 9.20 0.61 -10.25
N LEU A 303 9.76 -0.04 -11.28
CA LEU A 303 11.07 -0.67 -11.22
C LEU A 303 12.15 0.35 -10.83
N LEU A 304 12.18 1.52 -11.46
CA LEU A 304 13.09 2.61 -11.09
C LEU A 304 12.90 3.06 -9.62
N SER A 305 11.66 3.02 -9.13
CA SER A 305 11.34 3.35 -7.73
C SER A 305 11.87 2.29 -6.75
N LEU A 306 11.84 1.01 -7.12
CA LEU A 306 12.22 -0.12 -6.25
C LEU A 306 13.73 -0.43 -6.20
N ILE A 307 14.56 0.13 -7.08
CA ILE A 307 16.01 -0.22 -7.18
C ILE A 307 16.78 -0.08 -5.85
N HIS A 308 16.38 0.81 -4.95
CA HIS A 308 17.02 0.92 -3.63
C HIS A 308 16.95 -0.38 -2.80
N PHE A 309 15.89 -1.19 -2.93
CA PHE A 309 15.81 -2.51 -2.28
C PHE A 309 16.84 -3.51 -2.82
N GLU A 310 17.21 -3.40 -4.10
CA GLU A 310 18.32 -4.18 -4.67
C GLU A 310 19.68 -3.67 -4.17
N GLU A 311 19.85 -2.36 -4.05
CA GLU A 311 21.09 -1.75 -3.55
C GLU A 311 21.31 -2.11 -2.07
N GLU A 312 20.26 -2.12 -1.24
CA GLU A 312 20.27 -2.63 0.13
C GLU A 312 20.58 -4.14 0.21
N GLU A 313 19.98 -4.97 -0.66
CA GLU A 313 20.26 -6.41 -0.71
C GLU A 313 21.70 -6.72 -1.15
N LYS A 314 22.27 -5.93 -2.06
CA LYS A 314 23.68 -6.05 -2.45
C LYS A 314 24.60 -5.66 -1.30
N GLU A 315 24.38 -4.50 -0.67
CA GLU A 315 25.19 -4.05 0.47
C GLU A 315 25.10 -5.05 1.64
N LYS A 316 23.92 -5.63 1.89
CA LYS A 316 23.72 -6.69 2.89
C LYS A 316 24.49 -7.98 2.55
N LYS A 317 24.42 -8.45 1.30
CA LYS A 317 25.18 -9.64 0.85
C LYS A 317 26.67 -9.40 0.92
N GLU A 318 27.17 -8.25 0.47
CA GLU A 318 28.57 -7.86 0.61
C GLU A 318 29.01 -7.84 2.09
N LYS A 319 28.16 -7.35 3.01
CA LYS A 319 28.44 -7.38 4.46
C LYS A 319 28.44 -8.80 5.02
N GLU A 320 27.51 -9.66 4.60
CA GLU A 320 27.43 -11.07 5.03
C GLU A 320 28.60 -11.90 4.47
N GLU A 321 28.98 -11.70 3.21
CA GLU A 321 30.15 -12.30 2.57
C GLU A 321 31.46 -11.81 3.19
N LYS A 322 31.63 -10.50 3.42
CA LYS A 322 32.80 -9.95 4.14
C LYS A 322 32.90 -10.52 5.56
N LYS A 323 31.77 -10.73 6.25
CA LYS A 323 31.72 -11.37 7.58
C LYS A 323 32.09 -12.87 7.53
N ALA A 324 31.59 -13.61 6.53
CA ALA A 324 31.94 -15.03 6.34
C ALA A 324 33.43 -15.19 6.00
N LYS A 325 33.93 -14.38 5.05
CA LYS A 325 35.35 -14.26 4.66
C LYS A 325 36.24 -13.94 5.86
N LEU A 326 35.82 -13.02 6.74
CA LEU A 326 36.51 -12.72 7.99
C LEU A 326 36.54 -13.93 8.94
N SER A 327 35.43 -14.66 9.12
CA SER A 327 35.37 -15.85 9.97
C SER A 327 36.30 -16.96 9.46
N GLU A 328 36.20 -17.32 8.17
CA GLU A 328 37.09 -18.31 7.52
C GLU A 328 38.58 -17.96 7.71
N LEU A 329 38.93 -16.68 7.67
CA LEU A 329 40.31 -16.20 7.86
C LEU A 329 40.76 -16.23 9.33
N LEU A 330 39.87 -15.93 10.28
CA LEU A 330 40.17 -16.03 11.71
C LEU A 330 40.34 -17.50 12.14
N ASP A 331 39.50 -18.40 11.64
CA ASP A 331 39.62 -19.85 11.85
C ASP A 331 40.89 -20.42 11.21
N TYR A 332 41.33 -19.90 10.06
CA TYR A 332 42.64 -20.21 9.50
C TYR A 332 43.80 -19.74 10.40
N ILE A 333 43.76 -18.50 10.90
CA ILE A 333 44.81 -17.96 11.78
C ILE A 333 44.89 -18.75 13.10
N LYS A 334 43.74 -19.20 13.62
CA LYS A 334 43.66 -20.08 14.79
C LYS A 334 44.24 -21.48 14.49
N SER A 335 43.76 -22.15 13.45
CA SER A 335 44.21 -23.51 13.09
C SER A 335 45.68 -23.59 12.64
N ALA A 336 46.28 -22.49 12.16
CA ALA A 336 47.71 -22.41 11.90
C ALA A 336 48.59 -22.58 13.15
N ASN A 337 48.08 -22.29 14.35
CA ASN A 337 48.74 -22.43 15.65
C ASN A 337 50.15 -21.80 15.76
N ARG A 338 50.39 -20.70 15.03
CA ARG A 338 51.68 -19.98 14.96
C ARG A 338 51.47 -18.53 14.50
N LEU A 339 52.56 -17.76 14.39
CA LEU A 339 52.55 -16.46 13.72
C LEU A 339 52.19 -16.60 12.22
N VAL A 340 51.22 -15.80 11.77
CA VAL A 340 50.79 -15.67 10.38
C VAL A 340 51.10 -14.24 9.90
N ASP A 341 51.61 -14.08 8.69
CA ASP A 341 51.83 -12.76 8.07
C ASP A 341 50.70 -12.46 7.08
N LEU A 342 49.96 -11.37 7.32
CA LEU A 342 48.83 -10.95 6.49
C LEU A 342 49.25 -10.61 5.04
N ASN A 343 50.52 -10.28 4.79
CA ASN A 343 51.01 -9.99 3.45
C ASN A 343 51.11 -11.24 2.56
N TYR A 344 51.30 -12.43 3.16
CA TYR A 344 51.30 -13.72 2.46
C TYR A 344 49.99 -14.51 2.60
N LEU A 345 49.10 -14.11 3.52
CA LEU A 345 47.79 -14.74 3.66
C LEU A 345 46.92 -14.53 2.40
N ARG A 346 46.23 -15.59 1.97
CA ARG A 346 45.41 -15.60 0.74
C ARG A 346 44.04 -16.18 1.03
N PHE A 347 43.00 -15.61 0.43
CA PHE A 347 41.65 -16.15 0.48
C PHE A 347 41.30 -16.74 -0.88
N ARG A 348 41.06 -18.05 -0.94
CA ARG A 348 40.73 -18.80 -2.19
C ARG A 348 41.72 -18.55 -3.36
N GLY A 349 42.98 -18.23 -3.03
CA GLY A 349 44.07 -17.91 -3.97
C GLY A 349 44.42 -16.43 -4.06
N GLU A 350 43.48 -15.54 -3.75
CA GLU A 350 43.64 -14.08 -3.93
C GLU A 350 44.25 -13.36 -2.72
N PRO A 351 44.97 -12.24 -2.92
CA PRO A 351 45.40 -11.37 -1.83
C PRO A 351 44.20 -10.75 -1.10
N ILE A 352 44.30 -10.63 0.22
CA ILE A 352 43.22 -10.08 1.05
C ILE A 352 43.20 -8.56 0.95
N GLU A 353 42.00 -7.99 0.78
CA GLU A 353 41.75 -6.55 0.74
C GLU A 353 42.16 -5.85 2.04
N GLU A 354 42.60 -4.59 1.95
CA GLU A 354 43.07 -3.83 3.10
C GLU A 354 41.97 -3.62 4.17
N GLU A 355 40.69 -3.51 3.76
CA GLU A 355 39.55 -3.49 4.70
C GLU A 355 39.52 -4.75 5.58
N VAL A 356 39.64 -5.93 4.96
CA VAL A 356 39.58 -7.22 5.66
C VAL A 356 40.82 -7.44 6.52
N LYS A 357 42.01 -6.99 6.08
CA LYS A 357 43.21 -6.97 6.95
C LYS A 357 42.99 -6.12 8.20
N ASN A 358 42.43 -4.91 8.04
CA ASN A 358 42.13 -4.03 9.16
C ASN A 358 41.08 -4.65 10.11
N LEU A 359 40.08 -5.36 9.60
CA LEU A 359 39.13 -6.11 10.43
C LEU A 359 39.81 -7.24 11.22
N ILE A 360 40.77 -7.97 10.64
CA ILE A 360 41.54 -9.00 11.34
C ILE A 360 42.44 -8.39 12.42
N VAL A 361 43.16 -7.30 12.10
CA VAL A 361 44.08 -6.62 13.03
C VAL A 361 43.36 -6.06 14.26
N ASN A 362 42.15 -5.55 14.09
CA ASN A 362 41.34 -4.97 15.17
C ASN A 362 40.40 -6.00 15.85
N HIS A 363 40.50 -7.30 15.55
CA HIS A 363 39.62 -8.32 16.12
C HIS A 363 40.05 -8.73 17.54
N ASP A 364 39.12 -8.76 18.51
CA ASP A 364 39.41 -8.96 19.94
C ASP A 364 40.23 -10.22 20.27
N MET A 365 40.13 -11.29 19.47
CA MET A 365 40.88 -12.53 19.69
C MET A 365 42.25 -12.59 18.99
N ILE A 366 42.64 -11.52 18.29
CA ILE A 366 43.91 -11.41 17.58
C ILE A 366 44.90 -10.52 18.36
N LEU A 367 46.18 -10.89 18.31
CA LEU A 367 47.31 -10.05 18.63
C LEU A 367 48.03 -9.70 17.32
N SER A 368 48.33 -8.42 17.10
CA SER A 368 48.94 -7.91 15.86
C SER A 368 50.27 -7.20 16.13
N SER A 369 51.24 -7.31 15.22
CA SER A 369 52.44 -6.46 15.28
C SER A 369 53.13 -6.24 13.93
N ASP A 370 53.41 -4.97 13.63
CA ASP A 370 54.29 -4.57 12.53
C ASP A 370 55.75 -4.99 12.79
N PHE A 371 56.40 -5.58 11.80
CA PHE A 371 57.81 -5.94 11.85
C PHE A 371 58.49 -5.68 10.51
N ALA A 372 59.59 -4.92 10.50
CA ALA A 372 60.37 -4.64 9.30
C ALA A 372 61.72 -5.38 9.31
N ASP A 373 62.17 -5.86 8.15
CA ASP A 373 63.53 -6.35 7.94
C ASP A 373 64.04 -5.87 6.57
N LYS A 374 65.29 -6.17 6.22
CA LYS A 374 65.91 -5.85 4.92
C LYS A 374 65.10 -6.26 3.68
N LYS A 375 64.13 -7.18 3.84
CA LYS A 375 63.25 -7.69 2.77
C LYS A 375 61.93 -6.92 2.63
N GLY A 376 61.51 -6.12 3.61
CA GLY A 376 60.24 -5.39 3.57
C GLY A 376 59.57 -5.20 4.95
N LEU A 377 58.33 -4.72 4.92
CA LEU A 377 57.43 -4.64 6.07
C LEU A 377 56.50 -5.85 6.09
N TYR A 378 56.30 -6.42 7.27
CA TYR A 378 55.46 -7.57 7.55
C TYR A 378 54.44 -7.21 8.63
N VAL A 379 53.22 -7.75 8.51
CA VAL A 379 52.12 -7.51 9.47
C VAL A 379 51.73 -8.86 10.06
N PHE A 380 52.35 -9.18 11.19
CA PHE A 380 52.13 -10.45 11.86
C PHE A 380 50.86 -10.41 12.71
N VAL A 381 50.10 -11.49 12.66
CA VAL A 381 48.94 -11.77 13.52
C VAL A 381 49.06 -13.13 14.18
N LEU A 382 48.43 -13.25 15.36
CA LEU A 382 48.37 -14.46 16.18
C LEU A 382 47.02 -14.52 16.89
N HIS A 383 46.32 -15.67 16.82
CA HIS A 383 45.15 -15.90 17.66
C HIS A 383 45.58 -16.13 19.12
N LYS A 384 44.89 -15.54 20.10
CA LYS A 384 45.28 -15.59 21.54
C LYS A 384 45.46 -17.02 22.06
N ASP A 385 44.55 -17.93 21.74
CA ASP A 385 44.62 -19.36 22.06
C ASP A 385 45.92 -20.06 21.59
N CYS A 386 46.57 -19.50 20.57
CA CYS A 386 47.71 -20.12 19.88
C CYS A 386 49.08 -19.65 20.38
N ILE A 387 49.13 -18.85 21.46
CA ILE A 387 50.38 -18.32 22.04
C ILE A 387 51.39 -19.44 22.33
N ASN A 388 50.95 -20.57 22.89
CA ASN A 388 51.85 -21.69 23.23
C ASN A 388 52.45 -22.34 21.98
N GLY A 389 51.66 -22.61 20.93
CA GLY A 389 52.15 -23.16 19.66
C GLY A 389 53.08 -22.22 18.90
N ALA A 390 52.83 -20.91 19.00
CA ALA A 390 53.72 -19.89 18.46
C ALA A 390 55.06 -19.82 19.22
N ILE A 391 55.08 -19.92 20.56
CA ILE A 391 56.32 -20.01 21.36
C ILE A 391 57.12 -21.27 20.98
N GLU A 392 56.49 -22.43 20.85
CA GLU A 392 57.18 -23.66 20.43
C GLU A 392 57.76 -23.56 19.02
N THR A 393 57.02 -22.96 18.09
CA THR A 393 57.48 -22.73 16.71
C THR A 393 58.68 -21.79 16.70
N ALA A 394 58.58 -20.64 17.38
CA ALA A 394 59.66 -19.67 17.49
C ALA A 394 60.92 -20.24 18.16
N LYS A 395 60.74 -21.05 19.22
CA LYS A 395 61.82 -21.81 19.88
C LYS A 395 62.49 -22.78 18.91
N ARG A 396 61.72 -23.56 18.15
CA ARG A 396 62.22 -24.53 17.16
C ARG A 396 63.01 -23.84 16.04
N VAL A 397 62.47 -22.73 15.50
CA VAL A 397 63.13 -21.91 14.47
C VAL A 397 64.44 -21.31 15.01
N PHE A 398 64.43 -20.74 16.22
CA PHE A 398 65.62 -20.18 16.85
C PHE A 398 66.70 -21.24 17.12
N SER A 399 66.34 -22.40 17.68
CA SER A 399 67.30 -23.50 17.90
C SER A 399 67.89 -24.07 16.61
N ALA A 400 67.14 -24.08 15.50
CA ALA A 400 67.59 -24.61 14.22
C ALA A 400 68.39 -23.60 13.36
N THR A 401 68.19 -22.30 13.54
CA THR A 401 68.71 -21.26 12.60
C THR A 401 69.39 -20.06 13.26
N GLY A 402 69.26 -19.88 14.58
CA GLY A 402 69.66 -18.65 15.27
C GLY A 402 68.79 -17.42 14.96
N ASN A 403 67.77 -17.55 14.11
CA ASN A 403 66.83 -16.46 13.84
C ASN A 403 65.87 -16.26 15.02
N ASP A 404 65.75 -15.00 15.45
CA ASP A 404 64.96 -14.57 16.62
C ASP A 404 63.78 -13.68 16.23
N SER A 405 63.51 -13.49 14.93
CA SER A 405 62.46 -12.59 14.46
C SER A 405 61.10 -12.91 15.08
N GLU A 406 60.71 -14.19 15.13
CA GLU A 406 59.46 -14.64 15.74
C GLU A 406 59.42 -14.35 17.25
N ILE A 407 60.53 -14.58 17.97
CA ILE A 407 60.63 -14.29 19.42
C ILE A 407 60.46 -12.77 19.67
N ARG A 408 61.07 -11.92 18.84
CA ARG A 408 60.91 -10.45 18.92
C ARG A 408 59.51 -9.97 18.51
N VAL A 409 58.83 -10.63 17.57
CA VAL A 409 57.43 -10.36 17.24
C VAL A 409 56.52 -10.72 18.42
N LEU A 410 56.67 -11.91 19.00
CA LEU A 410 55.91 -12.35 20.17
C LEU A 410 56.12 -11.42 21.38
N ALA A 411 57.37 -11.00 21.63
CA ALA A 411 57.68 -10.03 22.68
C ALA A 411 56.98 -8.68 22.43
N LYS A 412 56.96 -8.17 21.18
CA LYS A 412 56.27 -6.92 20.80
C LYS A 412 54.73 -7.05 20.79
N MET A 413 54.19 -8.27 20.74
CA MET A 413 52.76 -8.56 20.95
C MET A 413 52.37 -8.63 22.43
N ASN A 414 53.30 -8.37 23.37
CA ASN A 414 53.10 -8.45 24.82
C ASN A 414 52.49 -9.78 25.31
N ILE A 415 52.79 -10.90 24.65
CA ILE A 415 52.12 -12.19 24.93
C ILE A 415 52.20 -12.63 26.40
N ARG A 416 53.21 -12.18 27.16
CA ARG A 416 53.44 -12.53 28.57
C ARG A 416 52.29 -12.16 29.49
N ASP A 417 51.60 -11.07 29.18
CA ASP A 417 50.47 -10.55 29.96
C ASP A 417 49.19 -11.38 29.70
N MET A 418 49.20 -12.20 28.63
CA MET A 418 48.14 -13.08 28.19
C MET A 418 48.38 -14.56 28.54
N MET A 419 49.46 -14.89 29.25
CA MET A 419 49.82 -16.28 29.62
C MET A 419 49.29 -16.64 31.02
N GLU A 420 48.37 -17.61 31.08
CA GLU A 420 47.74 -18.07 32.33
C GLU A 420 48.73 -18.58 33.39
N SER A 421 49.82 -19.23 32.95
CA SER A 421 50.85 -19.78 33.84
C SER A 421 52.08 -18.89 33.96
N ARG A 422 52.40 -18.52 35.20
CA ARG A 422 53.65 -17.84 35.58
C ARG A 422 54.90 -18.62 35.18
N GLU A 423 54.82 -19.95 35.15
CA GLU A 423 55.93 -20.81 34.69
C GLU A 423 56.15 -20.68 33.19
N ALA A 424 55.08 -20.71 32.40
CA ALA A 424 55.14 -20.59 30.94
C ALA A 424 55.66 -19.20 30.52
N SER A 425 55.22 -18.14 31.22
CA SER A 425 55.76 -16.78 31.05
C SER A 425 57.26 -16.72 31.37
N SER A 426 57.73 -17.38 32.44
CA SER A 426 59.17 -17.48 32.75
C SER A 426 59.97 -18.36 31.77
N GLN A 427 59.35 -19.38 31.15
CA GLN A 427 59.98 -20.13 30.07
C GLN A 427 60.19 -19.27 28.81
N PHE A 428 59.22 -18.44 28.46
CA PHE A 428 59.36 -17.47 27.36
C PHE A 428 60.35 -16.34 27.70
N GLU A 429 60.43 -15.91 28.96
CA GLU A 429 61.47 -14.98 29.43
C GLU A 429 62.88 -15.55 29.24
N LYS A 430 63.11 -16.82 29.63
CA LYS A 430 64.39 -17.52 29.41
C LYS A 430 64.73 -17.69 27.92
N LEU A 431 63.72 -17.94 27.07
CA LEU A 431 63.89 -18.01 25.62
C LEU A 431 64.31 -16.65 25.03
N GLU A 432 63.68 -15.57 25.46
CA GLU A 432 64.09 -14.21 25.07
C GLU A 432 65.52 -13.92 25.52
N TYR A 433 65.88 -14.18 26.78
CA TYR A 433 67.24 -13.93 27.29
C TYR A 433 68.32 -14.82 26.63
N SER A 434 67.96 -15.96 26.04
CA SER A 434 68.86 -16.72 25.17
C SER A 434 68.97 -16.07 23.77
N SER A 435 67.84 -15.67 23.18
CA SER A 435 67.81 -15.03 21.85
C SER A 435 68.51 -13.67 21.79
N LEU A 436 68.50 -12.90 22.88
CA LEU A 436 69.17 -11.61 23.00
C LEU A 436 70.70 -11.71 23.16
N PHE A 437 71.25 -12.87 23.56
CA PHE A 437 72.68 -13.07 23.80
C PHE A 437 73.57 -12.71 22.60
N LYS A 438 73.07 -12.89 21.37
CA LYS A 438 73.82 -12.53 20.14
C LYS A 438 74.09 -11.03 19.98
N TYR A 439 73.31 -10.17 20.63
CA TYR A 439 73.42 -8.70 20.57
C TYR A 439 74.34 -8.09 21.64
N LEU A 440 74.87 -8.89 22.59
CA LEU A 440 75.89 -8.43 23.51
C LEU A 440 77.17 -7.96 22.77
N PRO A 441 77.95 -7.04 23.37
CA PRO A 441 79.29 -6.71 22.90
C PRO A 441 80.14 -7.98 22.70
N PHE A 442 80.92 -8.04 21.62
CA PHE A 442 81.65 -9.23 21.20
C PHE A 442 82.51 -9.84 22.33
N ILE A 443 83.21 -8.99 23.10
CA ILE A 443 84.07 -9.39 24.22
C ILE A 443 83.25 -10.07 25.32
N THR A 444 82.16 -9.45 25.77
CA THR A 444 81.24 -9.99 26.78
C THR A 444 80.66 -11.34 26.34
N ARG A 445 80.24 -11.44 25.07
CA ARG A 445 79.68 -12.65 24.47
C ARG A 445 80.71 -13.78 24.37
N PHE A 446 81.97 -13.45 24.00
CA PHE A 446 83.07 -14.41 23.89
C PHE A 446 83.44 -15.00 25.26
N PHE A 447 83.67 -14.16 26.28
CA PHE A 447 83.99 -14.63 27.63
C PHE A 447 82.85 -15.46 28.23
N ARG A 448 81.58 -15.06 28.08
CA ARG A 448 80.46 -15.85 28.59
C ARG A 448 80.30 -17.20 27.89
N SER A 449 80.60 -17.29 26.60
CA SER A 449 80.58 -18.55 25.86
C SER A 449 81.64 -19.53 26.39
N LEU A 450 82.86 -19.04 26.69
CA LEU A 450 83.93 -19.85 27.29
C LEU A 450 83.56 -20.38 28.70
N PHE A 451 82.79 -19.60 29.47
CA PHE A 451 82.28 -20.01 30.79
C PHE A 451 80.86 -20.61 30.74
N GLY A 452 80.38 -21.03 29.55
CA GLY A 452 79.13 -21.78 29.38
C GLY A 452 77.81 -21.00 29.61
N ASN A 453 77.86 -19.69 29.86
CA ASN A 453 76.70 -18.89 30.27
C ASN A 453 76.09 -18.09 29.10
N ASN A 454 75.44 -18.79 28.17
CA ASN A 454 74.92 -18.23 26.91
C ASN A 454 73.56 -17.49 27.06
N VAL A 455 73.47 -16.59 28.05
CA VAL A 455 72.25 -15.84 28.42
C VAL A 455 72.61 -14.39 28.81
N VAL A 456 71.73 -13.42 28.53
CA VAL A 456 71.83 -12.05 29.08
C VAL A 456 71.27 -11.95 30.50
N HIS A 457 71.86 -11.09 31.32
CA HIS A 457 71.24 -10.67 32.58
C HIS A 457 70.07 -9.71 32.32
N ARG A 458 69.14 -9.64 33.27
CA ARG A 458 67.89 -8.87 33.13
C ARG A 458 68.11 -7.40 32.75
N PHE A 459 69.07 -6.71 33.37
CA PHE A 459 69.37 -5.31 33.07
C PHE A 459 69.89 -5.11 31.64
N GLU A 460 70.76 -6.01 31.16
CA GLU A 460 71.26 -6.02 29.78
C GLU A 460 70.12 -6.31 28.80
N ALA A 461 69.23 -7.23 29.14
CA ALA A 461 68.07 -7.57 28.33
C ALA A 461 67.09 -6.39 28.20
N GLU A 462 66.93 -5.57 29.24
CA GLU A 462 66.12 -4.34 29.21
C GLU A 462 66.76 -3.27 28.28
N GLU A 463 68.07 -3.02 28.38
CA GLU A 463 68.80 -2.09 27.50
C GLU A 463 68.77 -2.55 26.02
N ILE A 464 69.07 -3.82 25.76
CA ILE A 464 69.09 -4.39 24.40
C ILE A 464 67.67 -4.36 23.80
N ARG A 465 66.62 -4.64 24.58
CA ARG A 465 65.22 -4.52 24.11
C ARG A 465 64.87 -3.09 23.73
N ALA A 466 65.22 -2.09 24.55
CA ALA A 466 64.96 -0.68 24.23
C ALA A 466 65.65 -0.26 22.93
N ARG A 467 66.93 -0.64 22.76
CA ARG A 467 67.70 -0.36 21.53
C ARG A 467 67.10 -1.03 20.29
N LEU A 468 66.76 -2.32 20.37
CA LEU A 468 66.19 -3.07 19.25
C LEU A 468 64.78 -2.57 18.89
N ALA A 469 63.97 -2.19 19.87
CA ALA A 469 62.64 -1.61 19.63
C ALA A 469 62.74 -0.24 18.91
N ALA A 470 63.70 0.62 19.30
CA ALA A 470 63.94 1.89 18.64
C ALA A 470 64.41 1.71 17.17
N GLU A 471 65.36 0.80 16.93
CA GLU A 471 65.82 0.46 15.57
C GLU A 471 64.67 -0.10 14.72
N GLN A 472 63.83 -0.96 15.30
CA GLN A 472 62.72 -1.61 14.60
C GLN A 472 61.59 -0.63 14.25
N ASN A 473 61.23 0.26 15.18
CA ASN A 473 60.21 1.29 14.94
C ASN A 473 60.68 2.31 13.88
N LYS A 474 61.98 2.64 13.85
CA LYS A 474 62.56 3.45 12.77
C LYS A 474 62.39 2.78 11.40
N LYS A 475 62.75 1.50 11.26
CA LYS A 475 62.59 0.75 9.99
C LYS A 475 61.14 0.64 9.54
N ILE A 476 60.20 0.46 10.48
CA ILE A 476 58.75 0.42 10.18
C ILE A 476 58.27 1.78 9.65
N LEU A 477 58.74 2.89 10.24
CA LEU A 477 58.42 4.24 9.76
C LEU A 477 58.97 4.49 8.35
N GLU A 478 60.24 4.13 8.10
CA GLU A 478 60.90 4.25 6.79
C GLU A 478 60.22 3.40 5.70
N ALA A 479 59.75 2.19 6.06
CA ALA A 479 59.00 1.34 5.13
C ALA A 479 57.60 1.89 4.82
N ARG A 480 56.88 2.40 5.84
CA ARG A 480 55.54 3.00 5.67
C ARG A 480 55.57 4.29 4.84
N THR A 481 56.56 5.17 5.04
CA THR A 481 56.67 6.40 4.24
C THR A 481 56.98 6.10 2.78
N LYS A 482 57.81 5.09 2.48
CA LYS A 482 58.06 4.64 1.10
C LYS A 482 56.79 4.13 0.42
N ALA A 483 56.05 3.22 1.07
CA ALA A 483 54.79 2.70 0.53
C ALA A 483 53.77 3.81 0.24
N ALA A 484 53.60 4.75 1.17
CA ALA A 484 52.70 5.89 1.02
C ALA A 484 53.13 6.91 -0.05
N GLN A 485 54.38 6.88 -0.53
CA GLN A 485 54.82 7.63 -1.70
C GLN A 485 54.47 6.89 -3.01
N GLU A 486 54.70 5.57 -3.05
CA GLU A 486 54.41 4.73 -4.24
C GLU A 486 52.93 4.71 -4.62
N GLU A 487 52.00 4.76 -3.65
CA GLU A 487 50.55 4.84 -3.94
C GLU A 487 50.10 6.20 -4.48
N LYS A 488 50.68 7.30 -3.98
CA LYS A 488 50.31 8.67 -4.38
C LYS A 488 50.58 8.94 -5.86
N VAL A 489 51.65 8.35 -6.41
CA VAL A 489 51.97 8.44 -7.86
C VAL A 489 50.86 7.79 -8.70
N LYS A 490 50.49 6.54 -8.39
CA LYS A 490 49.47 5.77 -9.13
C LYS A 490 48.08 6.44 -9.12
N LEU A 491 47.73 7.15 -8.04
CA LEU A 491 46.44 7.83 -7.93
C LEU A 491 46.37 9.12 -8.77
N ALA A 492 47.52 9.78 -9.00
CA ALA A 492 47.59 10.94 -9.89
C ALA A 492 47.38 10.56 -11.35
N GLU A 493 48.00 9.46 -11.81
CA GLU A 493 47.95 9.00 -13.21
C GLU A 493 46.54 8.65 -13.70
N ARG A 494 45.67 8.13 -12.82
CA ARG A 494 44.26 7.82 -13.18
C ARG A 494 43.45 9.09 -13.47
N ARG A 495 43.54 10.09 -12.60
CA ARG A 495 42.70 11.32 -12.64
C ARG A 495 42.91 12.21 -13.87
N VAL A 496 43.97 12.00 -14.64
CA VAL A 496 44.20 12.73 -15.90
C VAL A 496 43.29 12.17 -17.00
N LYS A 497 43.20 10.85 -17.13
CA LYS A 497 42.46 10.18 -18.22
C LYS A 497 40.95 10.40 -18.14
N ASP A 498 40.39 10.44 -16.92
CA ASP A 498 38.95 10.59 -16.71
C ASP A 498 38.41 11.96 -17.16
N ARG A 499 39.26 12.98 -17.29
CA ARG A 499 38.85 14.33 -17.71
C ARG A 499 38.70 14.47 -19.23
N GLU A 500 39.55 13.80 -20.00
CA GLU A 500 39.60 13.93 -21.47
C GLU A 500 38.34 13.37 -22.16
N ALA A 501 37.64 12.44 -21.52
CA ALA A 501 36.43 11.81 -22.06
C ALA A 501 35.16 12.70 -22.01
N VAL A 502 35.11 13.70 -21.13
CA VAL A 502 33.86 14.42 -20.80
C VAL A 502 33.58 15.60 -21.74
N GLU A 503 34.59 16.29 -22.25
CA GLU A 503 34.39 17.46 -23.13
C GLU A 503 33.83 17.11 -24.52
N ALA A 504 33.96 15.86 -24.97
CA ALA A 504 33.55 15.42 -26.30
C ALA A 504 32.02 15.44 -26.53
N THR A 505 31.22 15.15 -25.50
CA THR A 505 29.77 14.89 -25.65
C THR A 505 28.89 16.14 -25.54
N ALA A 506 29.39 17.24 -24.97
CA ALA A 506 28.60 18.43 -24.68
C ALA A 506 28.19 19.25 -25.93
N LYS A 507 28.90 19.13 -27.05
CA LYS A 507 28.67 19.97 -28.26
C LYS A 507 27.53 19.51 -29.19
N ALA A 508 26.90 18.37 -28.93
CA ALA A 508 26.02 17.69 -29.91
C ALA A 508 24.51 17.93 -29.75
N ARG A 509 24.04 18.71 -28.75
CA ARG A 509 22.60 18.83 -28.40
C ARG A 509 22.12 20.27 -28.19
N ALA A 510 22.25 21.12 -29.22
CA ALA A 510 21.87 22.54 -29.13
C ALA A 510 21.18 23.12 -30.40
N ALA A 511 20.56 22.30 -31.25
CA ALA A 511 20.01 22.78 -32.53
C ALA A 511 18.79 21.99 -33.08
N ALA A 512 17.58 22.15 -32.50
CA ALA A 512 16.27 21.94 -33.17
C ALA A 512 15.03 22.33 -32.30
N ALA A 513 13.93 22.73 -32.97
CA ALA A 513 12.48 22.62 -32.62
C ALA A 513 11.65 23.85 -32.14
N VAL A 514 10.51 24.11 -32.84
CA VAL A 514 9.33 25.02 -32.63
C VAL A 514 8.28 24.78 -33.76
N ALA A 515 6.99 25.18 -33.79
CA ALA A 515 5.91 25.48 -32.80
C ALA A 515 4.54 25.79 -33.53
N ASN A 516 3.38 25.82 -32.80
CA ASN A 516 2.04 26.43 -33.13
C ASN A 516 1.18 25.81 -34.31
N SER A 517 -0.13 26.07 -34.61
CA SER A 517 -1.45 26.48 -33.96
C SER A 517 -2.55 26.61 -35.10
N ASP A 518 -3.89 26.90 -35.08
CA ASP A 518 -5.16 26.85 -34.26
C ASP A 518 -6.34 27.41 -35.16
N SER A 519 -7.69 27.43 -34.97
CA SER A 519 -8.79 26.71 -34.23
C SER A 519 -10.23 27.15 -34.75
N GLY A 520 -11.39 26.54 -34.35
CA GLY A 520 -12.80 26.94 -34.72
C GLY A 520 -13.89 25.81 -34.54
N ALA A 521 -15.23 25.87 -34.81
CA ALA A 521 -16.31 26.90 -35.04
C ALA A 521 -17.76 26.23 -35.06
N SER A 522 -18.93 26.94 -34.99
CA SER A 522 -20.33 26.35 -35.08
C SER A 522 -21.54 27.34 -35.29
N VAL A 523 -22.80 26.90 -35.64
CA VAL A 523 -24.10 27.70 -35.75
C VAL A 523 -25.43 26.83 -35.81
N LYS A 524 -26.68 27.41 -35.88
CA LYS A 524 -28.03 26.81 -35.50
C LYS A 524 -29.35 27.35 -36.23
N SER A 525 -30.54 26.71 -35.97
CA SER A 525 -32.00 27.19 -36.04
C SER A 525 -32.68 27.62 -37.40
N SER A 526 -34.01 27.79 -37.66
CA SER A 526 -35.43 27.45 -37.18
C SER A 526 -36.50 28.02 -38.21
N GLY A 527 -37.86 27.91 -38.29
CA GLY A 527 -39.07 27.35 -37.58
C GLY A 527 -40.42 27.71 -38.36
N LEU A 528 -41.67 27.31 -37.96
CA LEU A 528 -42.97 27.49 -38.74
C LEU A 528 -44.31 27.56 -37.92
N SER A 529 -45.52 27.80 -38.54
CA SER A 529 -46.85 27.87 -37.83
C SER A 529 -48.19 27.72 -38.66
N SER A 530 -49.29 27.42 -37.92
CA SER A 530 -50.75 27.73 -38.11
C SER A 530 -51.67 26.94 -39.08
N GLU A 531 -52.48 26.01 -38.53
CA GLU A 531 -53.60 25.25 -39.19
C GLU A 531 -54.88 25.14 -38.30
N GLN A 532 -54.99 25.96 -37.24
CA GLN A 532 -55.41 25.51 -35.90
C GLN A 532 -56.91 25.51 -35.51
N GLU A 533 -57.86 26.01 -36.32
CA GLU A 533 -59.27 26.11 -35.87
C GLU A 533 -60.15 24.91 -36.21
N ALA A 534 -59.86 24.19 -37.31
CA ALA A 534 -60.58 22.97 -37.66
C ALA A 534 -60.26 21.80 -36.71
N GLU A 535 -59.03 21.79 -36.18
CA GLU A 535 -58.56 20.94 -35.09
C GLU A 535 -59.54 20.92 -33.90
N ILE A 536 -59.95 22.08 -33.40
CA ILE A 536 -60.59 22.26 -32.07
C ILE A 536 -61.75 21.28 -31.82
N LYS A 537 -62.56 20.94 -32.84
CA LYS A 537 -63.64 19.93 -32.68
C LYS A 537 -63.17 18.50 -32.83
N ARG A 538 -62.20 18.24 -33.71
CA ARG A 538 -61.58 16.93 -33.92
C ARG A 538 -60.82 16.49 -32.67
N ASN A 539 -60.06 17.41 -32.09
CA ASN A 539 -59.21 17.19 -30.91
C ASN A 539 -60.06 16.84 -29.67
N LEU A 540 -61.31 17.34 -29.54
CA LEU A 540 -62.18 16.95 -28.42
C LEU A 540 -62.65 15.49 -28.51
N SER A 541 -62.95 14.98 -29.72
CA SER A 541 -63.27 13.56 -29.88
C SER A 541 -62.04 12.70 -29.64
N ALA A 542 -60.89 13.10 -30.22
CA ALA A 542 -59.62 12.42 -30.02
C ALA A 542 -59.26 12.29 -28.53
N VAL A 543 -59.37 13.38 -27.74
CA VAL A 543 -59.20 13.37 -26.28
C VAL A 543 -60.04 12.26 -25.61
N LEU A 544 -61.34 12.19 -25.92
CA LEU A 544 -62.26 11.26 -25.25
C LEU A 544 -62.03 9.81 -25.68
N ASP A 545 -61.69 9.58 -26.94
CA ASP A 545 -61.37 8.25 -27.45
C ASP A 545 -59.99 7.76 -26.97
N VAL A 546 -59.01 8.66 -26.80
CA VAL A 546 -57.70 8.38 -26.17
C VAL A 546 -57.87 8.01 -24.69
N ILE A 547 -58.63 8.76 -23.90
CA ILE A 547 -58.88 8.46 -22.47
C ILE A 547 -59.54 7.08 -22.32
N ASP A 548 -60.56 6.79 -23.14
CA ASP A 548 -61.27 5.51 -23.08
C ASP A 548 -60.42 4.34 -23.59
N HIS A 549 -59.47 4.59 -24.50
CA HIS A 549 -58.51 3.58 -24.93
C HIS A 549 -57.49 3.27 -23.84
N ALA A 550 -56.89 4.28 -23.21
CA ALA A 550 -55.93 4.11 -22.11
C ALA A 550 -56.52 3.25 -20.98
N TRP A 551 -57.71 3.62 -20.49
CA TRP A 551 -58.42 2.84 -19.47
C TRP A 551 -58.84 1.43 -19.95
N SER A 552 -58.89 1.17 -21.27
CA SER A 552 -59.12 -0.18 -21.80
C SER A 552 -57.87 -1.08 -21.77
N GLN A 553 -56.67 -0.48 -21.63
CA GLN A 553 -55.38 -1.16 -21.51
C GLN A 553 -54.86 -1.18 -20.05
N ASP A 554 -55.72 -0.84 -19.06
CA ASP A 554 -55.37 -0.60 -17.65
C ASP A 554 -54.33 0.55 -17.45
N GLU A 555 -54.16 1.43 -18.44
CA GLU A 555 -53.36 2.66 -18.34
C GLU A 555 -54.15 3.79 -17.65
N LEU A 556 -53.42 4.73 -17.03
CA LEU A 556 -53.97 5.82 -16.20
C LEU A 556 -53.73 7.18 -16.87
N PRO A 557 -54.60 7.63 -17.80
CA PRO A 557 -54.38 8.84 -18.56
C PRO A 557 -54.53 10.10 -17.68
N ASP A 558 -53.52 10.96 -17.72
CA ASP A 558 -53.50 12.25 -17.05
C ASP A 558 -53.41 13.39 -18.10
N ARG A 559 -52.84 14.55 -17.74
CA ARG A 559 -52.61 15.64 -18.71
C ARG A 559 -51.37 15.45 -19.57
N GLU A 560 -50.31 14.81 -19.10
CA GLU A 560 -49.12 14.52 -19.91
C GLU A 560 -49.39 13.40 -20.92
N TYR A 561 -50.09 12.35 -20.50
CA TYR A 561 -50.53 11.27 -21.40
C TYR A 561 -51.33 11.82 -22.59
N LEU A 562 -52.25 12.77 -22.34
CA LEU A 562 -52.99 13.45 -23.42
C LEU A 562 -52.07 14.25 -24.35
N LEU A 563 -51.07 14.98 -23.84
CA LEU A 563 -50.14 15.75 -24.68
C LEU A 563 -49.29 14.82 -25.57
N GLN A 564 -48.87 13.66 -25.05
CA GLN A 564 -48.14 12.66 -25.82
C GLN A 564 -49.02 11.99 -26.89
N ALA A 565 -50.24 11.61 -26.53
CA ALA A 565 -51.15 10.87 -27.40
C ALA A 565 -51.87 11.72 -28.48
N LEU A 566 -51.98 13.05 -28.27
CA LEU A 566 -52.59 13.97 -29.24
C LEU A 566 -51.59 14.57 -30.23
N GLY A 567 -50.28 14.47 -29.95
CA GLY A 567 -49.22 15.07 -30.76
C GLY A 567 -48.82 16.47 -30.29
N GLY A 568 -47.61 16.89 -30.69
CA GLY A 568 -46.93 18.09 -30.17
C GLY A 568 -47.48 19.45 -30.63
N ASP A 569 -48.61 19.48 -31.32
CA ASP A 569 -49.21 20.70 -31.89
C ASP A 569 -50.07 21.49 -30.87
N MET A 570 -50.41 20.87 -29.73
CA MET A 570 -51.06 21.54 -28.59
C MET A 570 -50.12 21.61 -27.37
N ASP A 571 -49.86 22.81 -26.85
CA ASP A 571 -49.13 22.97 -25.58
C ASP A 571 -50.02 22.71 -24.36
N GLU A 572 -49.38 22.45 -23.22
CA GLU A 572 -50.04 22.13 -21.95
C GLU A 572 -51.10 23.17 -21.51
N ASN A 573 -50.80 24.47 -21.65
CA ASN A 573 -51.74 25.51 -21.24
C ASN A 573 -52.94 25.57 -22.17
N THR A 574 -52.73 25.38 -23.48
CA THR A 574 -53.81 25.31 -24.47
C THR A 574 -54.67 24.07 -24.22
N LEU A 575 -54.10 22.88 -23.97
CA LEU A 575 -54.85 21.68 -23.62
C LEU A 575 -55.67 21.89 -22.32
N ILE A 576 -55.06 22.37 -21.25
CA ILE A 576 -55.76 22.59 -19.97
C ILE A 576 -56.91 23.59 -20.13
N ASN A 577 -56.72 24.69 -20.87
CA ASN A 577 -57.76 25.68 -21.12
C ASN A 577 -58.86 25.15 -22.05
N PHE A 578 -58.50 24.37 -23.05
CA PHE A 578 -59.42 23.65 -23.94
C PHE A 578 -60.31 22.67 -23.17
N LEU A 579 -59.74 21.82 -22.31
CA LEU A 579 -60.48 20.87 -21.48
C LEU A 579 -61.41 21.59 -20.49
N LYS A 580 -60.93 22.66 -19.83
CA LYS A 580 -61.75 23.50 -18.93
C LYS A 580 -62.95 24.14 -19.64
N LYS A 581 -62.78 24.56 -20.89
CA LYS A 581 -63.80 25.25 -21.71
C LYS A 581 -64.80 24.27 -22.35
N ASN A 582 -64.31 23.13 -22.84
CA ASN A 582 -65.06 22.25 -23.76
C ASN A 582 -65.44 20.89 -23.15
N ALA A 583 -64.64 20.32 -22.23
CA ALA A 583 -64.80 18.94 -21.76
C ALA A 583 -65.46 18.77 -20.38
N LYS A 584 -65.82 19.88 -19.70
CA LYS A 584 -66.28 19.95 -18.30
C LYS A 584 -67.48 19.07 -17.90
N LYS A 585 -68.24 18.50 -18.85
CA LYS A 585 -69.36 17.58 -18.61
C LYS A 585 -69.07 16.12 -18.95
N GLU A 586 -67.97 15.87 -19.67
CA GLU A 586 -67.64 14.57 -20.27
C GLU A 586 -66.41 13.91 -19.65
N ILE A 587 -65.56 14.66 -18.93
CA ILE A 587 -64.40 14.15 -18.21
C ILE A 587 -64.56 14.43 -16.70
N HIS A 588 -64.30 13.40 -15.90
CA HIS A 588 -64.13 13.48 -14.46
C HIS A 588 -62.65 13.24 -14.10
N SER A 589 -62.21 13.64 -12.91
CA SER A 589 -60.84 13.37 -12.47
C SER A 589 -60.71 13.24 -10.96
N PHE A 590 -59.60 12.64 -10.51
CA PHE A 590 -59.23 12.52 -9.09
C PHE A 590 -57.71 12.63 -8.91
N MET A 591 -57.28 13.04 -7.71
CA MET A 591 -55.89 12.95 -7.27
C MET A 591 -55.67 11.69 -6.44
N VAL A 592 -54.49 11.10 -6.53
CA VAL A 592 -54.01 10.11 -5.58
C VAL A 592 -53.47 10.83 -4.34
N ARG A 593 -53.74 10.30 -3.13
CA ARG A 593 -53.19 10.85 -1.88
C ARG A 593 -51.71 10.50 -1.73
N ASN A 594 -50.96 11.34 -1.02
CA ASN A 594 -49.56 11.10 -0.59
C ASN A 594 -48.51 10.89 -1.71
N GLN A 595 -48.87 11.08 -2.99
CA GLN A 595 -48.11 10.59 -4.16
C GLN A 595 -47.80 11.73 -5.17
N GLU A 596 -47.16 12.81 -4.71
CA GLU A 596 -46.95 14.03 -5.52
C GLU A 596 -45.93 13.89 -6.68
N GLU A 597 -45.04 12.88 -6.66
CA GLU A 597 -44.03 12.68 -7.72
C GLU A 597 -44.46 11.67 -8.81
N GLN A 598 -45.23 10.64 -8.47
CA GLN A 598 -45.69 9.62 -9.42
C GLN A 598 -47.07 9.95 -10.03
N TYR A 599 -47.94 10.59 -9.26
CA TYR A 599 -49.28 11.00 -9.68
C TYR A 599 -49.43 12.53 -9.57
N SER A 600 -48.45 13.24 -10.14
CA SER A 600 -48.31 14.70 -10.15
C SER A 600 -49.58 15.45 -10.58
N PHE A 601 -50.39 14.83 -11.44
CA PHE A 601 -51.57 15.44 -12.04
C PHE A 601 -52.85 14.58 -11.88
N PRO A 602 -54.05 15.19 -11.93
CA PRO A 602 -55.29 14.45 -11.73
C PRO A 602 -55.51 13.43 -12.84
N ILE A 603 -55.69 12.16 -12.46
CA ILE A 603 -56.01 11.09 -13.39
C ILE A 603 -57.40 11.36 -13.97
N LEU A 604 -57.49 11.36 -15.30
CA LEU A 604 -58.68 11.70 -16.07
C LEU A 604 -59.46 10.43 -16.42
N ILE A 605 -60.78 10.50 -16.40
CA ILE A 605 -61.63 9.39 -16.84
C ILE A 605 -62.93 9.93 -17.45
N SER A 606 -63.33 9.41 -18.61
CA SER A 606 -64.54 9.90 -19.27
C SER A 606 -65.80 9.40 -18.58
N ARG A 607 -66.85 10.21 -18.67
CA ARG A 607 -68.21 9.84 -18.25
C ARG A 607 -68.77 8.68 -19.08
N ARG A 608 -68.34 8.54 -20.35
CA ARG A 608 -68.70 7.43 -21.25
C ARG A 608 -68.14 6.10 -20.72
N PHE A 609 -66.88 6.08 -20.29
CA PHE A 609 -66.24 4.89 -19.71
C PHE A 609 -66.84 4.52 -18.35
N LEU A 610 -67.03 5.51 -17.46
CA LEU A 610 -67.63 5.29 -16.14
C LEU A 610 -69.04 4.67 -16.22
N LYS A 611 -69.88 5.09 -17.17
CA LYS A 611 -71.20 4.48 -17.40
C LYS A 611 -71.14 3.00 -17.81
N LYS A 612 -70.09 2.58 -18.51
CA LYS A 612 -69.92 1.21 -19.00
C LYS A 612 -69.27 0.28 -17.95
N ASN A 613 -68.22 0.76 -17.29
CA ASN A 613 -67.29 -0.07 -16.51
C ASN A 613 -67.27 0.23 -15.00
N GLY A 614 -67.89 1.33 -14.56
CA GLY A 614 -67.71 1.91 -13.23
C GLY A 614 -67.94 0.96 -12.04
N LYS A 615 -68.96 0.10 -12.10
CA LYS A 615 -69.23 -0.86 -11.02
C LYS A 615 -68.10 -1.89 -10.86
N VAL A 616 -67.60 -2.43 -11.97
CA VAL A 616 -66.51 -3.43 -11.96
C VAL A 616 -65.22 -2.81 -11.43
N LEU A 617 -64.95 -1.54 -11.74
CA LEU A 617 -63.81 -0.79 -11.22
C LEU A 617 -63.91 -0.58 -9.69
N LEU A 618 -65.11 -0.30 -9.17
CA LEU A 618 -65.33 -0.14 -7.72
C LEU A 618 -65.11 -1.44 -6.96
N ASP A 619 -65.60 -2.56 -7.51
CA ASP A 619 -65.44 -3.89 -6.92
C ASP A 619 -63.96 -4.36 -7.01
N LYS A 620 -63.23 -4.04 -8.10
CA LYS A 620 -61.77 -4.21 -8.23
C LYS A 620 -61.00 -3.42 -7.17
N ALA A 621 -61.36 -2.14 -6.96
CA ALA A 621 -60.69 -1.27 -6.00
C ALA A 621 -60.86 -1.75 -4.55
N LYS A 622 -62.09 -2.04 -4.11
CA LYS A 622 -62.38 -2.53 -2.75
C LYS A 622 -61.57 -3.78 -2.39
N ARG A 623 -61.53 -4.74 -3.31
CA ARG A 623 -60.80 -6.00 -3.09
C ARG A 623 -59.31 -5.76 -2.87
N ILE A 624 -58.68 -4.90 -3.68
CA ILE A 624 -57.24 -4.60 -3.58
C ILE A 624 -56.94 -3.77 -2.32
N VAL A 625 -57.81 -2.83 -1.96
CA VAL A 625 -57.71 -2.06 -0.70
C VAL A 625 -57.71 -2.99 0.52
N ASP A 626 -58.58 -4.01 0.55
CA ASP A 626 -58.64 -4.97 1.65
C ASP A 626 -57.55 -6.05 1.58
N GLU A 627 -57.08 -6.46 0.39
CA GLU A 627 -55.87 -7.28 0.22
C GLU A 627 -54.65 -6.59 0.86
N GLN A 628 -54.43 -5.29 0.58
CA GLN A 628 -53.28 -4.55 1.09
C GLN A 628 -53.35 -4.29 2.60
N LYS A 629 -54.52 -3.98 3.18
CA LYS A 629 -54.69 -3.83 4.65
C LYS A 629 -54.26 -5.06 5.44
N ASN A 630 -54.37 -6.25 4.85
CA ASN A 630 -54.09 -7.53 5.49
C ASN A 630 -52.74 -8.14 5.08
N ALA A 631 -51.95 -7.45 4.24
CA ALA A 631 -50.64 -7.92 3.79
C ALA A 631 -49.56 -7.69 4.87
N GLY A 632 -48.66 -8.67 5.05
CA GLY A 632 -47.49 -8.52 5.95
C GLY A 632 -46.46 -7.49 5.47
N MET A 633 -46.46 -7.20 4.16
CA MET A 633 -45.70 -6.12 3.53
C MET A 633 -46.59 -5.49 2.45
N PRO A 634 -47.34 -4.41 2.76
CA PRO A 634 -48.19 -3.73 1.79
C PRO A 634 -47.38 -2.88 0.81
N GLU A 635 -47.90 -2.81 -0.42
CA GLU A 635 -47.36 -2.05 -1.54
C GLU A 635 -48.00 -0.65 -1.53
N GLN A 636 -47.31 0.31 -0.90
CA GLN A 636 -47.89 1.60 -0.48
C GLN A 636 -48.51 2.38 -1.65
N ASP A 637 -47.81 2.50 -2.78
CA ASP A 637 -48.26 3.30 -3.93
C ASP A 637 -49.57 2.77 -4.52
N LYS A 638 -49.70 1.45 -4.55
CA LYS A 638 -50.90 0.71 -4.96
C LYS A 638 -52.03 0.85 -3.95
N PHE A 639 -51.74 0.85 -2.64
CA PHE A 639 -52.73 1.12 -1.61
C PHE A 639 -53.28 2.55 -1.70
N ASP A 640 -52.41 3.56 -1.77
CA ASP A 640 -52.78 4.97 -1.90
C ASP A 640 -53.54 5.25 -3.20
N PHE A 641 -53.15 4.65 -4.32
CA PHE A 641 -53.91 4.68 -5.57
C PHE A 641 -55.32 4.08 -5.40
N TYR A 642 -55.42 2.82 -4.98
CA TYR A 642 -56.72 2.13 -4.97
C TYR A 642 -57.68 2.68 -3.90
N ILE A 643 -57.19 3.16 -2.75
CA ILE A 643 -58.06 3.82 -1.76
C ILE A 643 -58.55 5.19 -2.25
N SER A 644 -57.70 5.95 -2.97
CA SER A 644 -58.11 7.22 -3.58
C SER A 644 -59.13 7.01 -4.71
N PHE A 645 -58.94 5.96 -5.51
CA PHE A 645 -59.83 5.56 -6.59
C PHE A 645 -61.17 5.03 -6.07
N GLU A 646 -61.18 4.24 -4.98
CA GLU A 646 -62.41 3.80 -4.33
C GLU A 646 -63.24 4.98 -3.80
N ASP A 647 -62.58 5.91 -3.11
CA ASP A 647 -63.19 7.12 -2.56
C ASP A 647 -63.76 8.01 -3.68
N PHE A 648 -63.07 8.13 -4.82
CA PHE A 648 -63.57 8.79 -6.03
C PHE A 648 -64.81 8.10 -6.62
N LEU A 649 -64.76 6.78 -6.83
CA LEU A 649 -65.84 6.02 -7.46
C LEU A 649 -67.12 6.01 -6.60
N ASN A 650 -66.99 5.76 -5.29
CA ASN A 650 -68.11 5.85 -4.34
C ASN A 650 -68.79 7.24 -4.38
N ARG A 651 -68.03 8.33 -4.59
CA ARG A 651 -68.56 9.71 -4.66
C ARG A 651 -69.13 10.10 -6.03
N THR A 652 -68.79 9.38 -7.09
CA THR A 652 -68.98 9.83 -8.49
C THR A 652 -69.98 8.98 -9.26
N LEU A 653 -69.96 7.65 -9.09
CA LEU A 653 -70.91 6.75 -9.75
C LEU A 653 -72.40 7.05 -9.42
N PRO A 654 -72.79 7.47 -8.19
CA PRO A 654 -74.17 7.85 -7.89
C PRO A 654 -74.69 9.12 -8.60
N LYS A 655 -73.89 9.78 -9.46
CA LYS A 655 -74.19 11.07 -10.10
C LYS A 655 -74.18 11.02 -11.64
N ILE A 656 -73.93 9.84 -12.24
CA ILE A 656 -73.53 9.73 -13.66
C ILE A 656 -74.63 9.23 -14.59
#